data_AF-A0A7V5WJM8-F1
#
_entry.id   AF-A0A7V5WJM8-F1
#
_cell.length_a   1.000
_cell.length_b   1.000
_cell.length_c   1.000
_cell.angle_alpha   90.00
_cell.angle_beta   90.00
_cell.angle_gamma   90.00
#
_symmetry.space_group_name_H-M   'P 1'
#
loop_
_entity.id
_entity.type
_entity.pdbx_description
1 polymer ?
#
loop_
_entity_poly.entity_id
_entity_poly.type
_entity_poly.pdbx_seq_one_letter_code
_entity_poly.pdbx_strand_id
1 'polypeptide(L)'
;MITRRPLLYWVLTRHRPLQLLLLAVILVSLFFRVFPLEMQKRIVNQAIHLRDEQLLFLYCALYIGAITLASLLKYLINVMQTVIGQKILVGMRNELYHHILQLPLQFYRKMQPGTVISAMTAELNAIGLFLGGALAIPVTSILTFLVFLGFMFSMSPLLTLLTLTVYPFELVIIPLLQRRYNRFNKKRIRNTRSMGNIVNEAVSGIHEVHSNSSFALEEKRMAAYVNRLYHILKKLFIVKYGMKFANNMFQSFGPFILFLVGGYLAIHGQFTLGALVAFLSACEKIYDPWKEMMEYYQEYQDASVRYRQIMKIFDLPPEHPLLPEGREPYRLRGDIELKETGFSIGAVKLLDGITARIRPNEQIALVGSSGSGKSTLALLVAQLYNASHGSILLDGREINTLSKADISRNITMISQQPFIFTGTVRDNLLYAVRAGGDDKNLPDRSSLLSMVRDVGLEEDILRFGLNMAPPRERIMLLLDKFLHMRSIIQGELNEQFAGIIEFYDCHYFLTYCSLRDNIIFGDSLSGEFDTEHLPDNKVFRKLIDERGLEEDLVALGLDIARKTVHLLKDIGEDEFFFERSPMQANELENYATLLDDLGNGSPRQRQQRNQLLLLTLRFVPGRHSITGLPEGLDDKIVAARHYFLEHLMGVDIEACFTSTSRLRESGVLASLPMYTDPRDFIPFCPAEYLYRHSLKDNIFFGGIIRETPDEERLYSVAMDAFARQGLLDEILDIGLDFEVGSKGDRLSGGQRQKVAIARALLKDTPILIMDEATASLDNQSQALIQKLIDTRYKGHKTIIAVIHRLDLTPTYDRIIVLKAGAVIEQGTYAELMDRQGVFYELVHKQ
;
A
#
# COMPACT_ATOMS: atom_id res chain seq x y z
N MET A 1 28.21 -4.62 9.49
CA MET A 1 27.06 -3.69 9.42
C MET A 1 26.96 -3.08 8.03
N ILE A 2 25.76 -3.05 7.43
CA ILE A 2 25.56 -2.58 6.06
C ILE A 2 25.94 -1.10 5.87
N THR A 3 25.63 -0.26 6.85
CA THR A 3 25.83 1.20 6.84
C THR A 3 27.29 1.63 6.72
N ARG A 4 28.23 0.76 7.10
CA ARG A 4 29.68 1.03 7.03
C ARG A 4 30.33 0.61 5.72
N ARG A 5 29.61 -0.10 4.83
CA ARG A 5 30.15 -0.55 3.55
C ARG A 5 30.26 0.64 2.58
N PRO A 6 31.40 0.85 1.89
CA PRO A 6 31.51 1.90 0.88
C PRO A 6 30.65 1.60 -0.34
N LEU A 7 30.25 2.62 -1.11
CA LEU A 7 29.40 2.44 -2.30
C LEU A 7 30.00 1.41 -3.30
N LEU A 8 31.32 1.46 -3.51
CA LEU A 8 32.03 0.57 -4.43
C LEU A 8 32.11 -0.89 -3.95
N TYR A 9 31.86 -1.17 -2.67
CA TYR A 9 31.81 -2.55 -2.16
C TYR A 9 30.77 -3.37 -2.91
N TRP A 10 29.59 -2.79 -3.15
CA TRP A 10 28.48 -3.44 -3.83
C TRP A 10 28.80 -3.82 -5.26
N VAL A 11 29.55 -2.95 -5.94
CA VAL A 11 30.00 -3.20 -7.31
C VAL A 11 31.04 -4.32 -7.32
N LEU A 12 32.07 -4.28 -6.47
CA LEU A 12 33.20 -5.23 -6.56
C LEU A 12 32.89 -6.64 -6.03
N THR A 13 31.87 -6.81 -5.19
CA THR A 13 31.59 -8.07 -4.50
C THR A 13 30.39 -8.83 -5.06
N ARG A 14 29.41 -8.16 -5.67
CA ARG A 14 28.18 -8.80 -6.18
C ARG A 14 28.26 -9.01 -7.69
N HIS A 15 27.75 -10.15 -8.15
CA HIS A 15 27.58 -10.47 -9.59
C HIS A 15 28.85 -10.35 -10.45
N ARG A 16 30.02 -10.71 -9.90
CA ARG A 16 31.32 -10.78 -10.60
C ARG A 16 31.29 -11.42 -11.99
N PRO A 17 30.61 -12.57 -12.25
CA PRO A 17 30.63 -13.17 -13.59
C PRO A 17 29.99 -12.27 -14.65
N LEU A 18 28.91 -11.55 -14.31
CA LEU A 18 28.26 -10.62 -15.24
C LEU A 18 29.14 -9.39 -15.52
N GLN A 19 29.90 -8.93 -14.52
CA GLN A 19 30.85 -7.83 -14.69
C GLN A 19 32.04 -8.22 -15.55
N LEU A 20 32.57 -9.45 -15.40
CA LEU A 20 33.63 -9.97 -16.25
C LEU A 20 33.15 -10.11 -17.71
N LEU A 21 31.94 -10.63 -17.92
CA LEU A 21 31.33 -10.69 -19.25
C LEU A 21 31.16 -9.28 -19.85
N LEU A 22 30.70 -8.32 -19.06
CA LEU A 22 30.57 -6.92 -19.50
C LEU A 22 31.92 -6.34 -19.95
N LEU A 23 32.97 -6.57 -19.17
CA LEU A 23 34.33 -6.13 -19.53
C LEU A 23 34.82 -6.80 -20.82
N ALA A 24 34.53 -8.08 -21.04
CA ALA A 24 34.87 -8.78 -22.28
C ALA A 24 34.15 -8.17 -23.50
N VAL A 25 32.84 -7.88 -23.38
CA VAL A 25 32.06 -7.22 -24.44
C VAL A 25 32.59 -5.80 -24.74
N ILE A 26 32.99 -5.07 -23.70
CA ILE A 26 33.64 -3.74 -23.85
C ILE A 26 34.92 -3.86 -24.67
N LEU A 27 35.78 -4.84 -24.38
CA LEU A 27 37.02 -5.05 -25.12
C LEU A 27 36.78 -5.33 -26.61
N VAL A 28 35.77 -6.16 -26.93
CA VAL A 28 35.38 -6.44 -28.32
C VAL A 28 34.82 -5.18 -29.02
N SER A 29 34.01 -4.38 -28.31
CA SER A 29 33.41 -3.15 -28.83
C SER A 29 34.44 -2.09 -29.23
N LEU A 30 35.57 -2.01 -28.51
CA LEU A 30 36.64 -1.05 -28.81
C LEU A 30 37.20 -1.21 -30.23
N PHE A 31 37.36 -2.45 -30.71
CA PHE A 31 37.85 -2.73 -32.06
C PHE A 31 36.93 -2.11 -33.12
N PHE A 32 35.62 -2.39 -33.03
CA PHE A 32 34.63 -1.88 -33.98
C PHE A 32 34.41 -0.36 -33.88
N ARG A 33 34.83 0.28 -32.78
CA ARG A 33 34.77 1.74 -32.64
C ARG A 33 35.85 2.46 -33.44
N VAL A 34 37.03 1.84 -33.60
CA VAL A 34 38.20 2.43 -34.29
C VAL A 34 38.31 1.96 -35.74
N PHE A 35 37.88 0.74 -36.04
CA PHE A 35 37.89 0.17 -37.38
C PHE A 35 37.29 1.07 -38.49
N PRO A 36 36.16 1.79 -38.27
CA PRO A 36 35.63 2.72 -39.27
C PRO A 36 36.60 3.83 -39.69
N LEU A 37 37.48 4.30 -38.79
CA LEU A 37 38.46 5.35 -39.11
C LEU A 37 39.54 4.84 -40.06
N GLU A 38 39.98 3.59 -39.88
CA GLU A 38 40.92 2.94 -40.79
C GLU A 38 40.28 2.71 -42.16
N MET A 39 38.98 2.34 -42.21
CA MET A 39 38.25 2.23 -43.47
C MET A 39 38.10 3.59 -44.17
N GLN A 40 37.81 4.69 -43.45
CA GLN A 40 37.79 6.04 -44.05
C GLN A 40 39.11 6.39 -44.73
N LYS A 41 40.24 6.11 -44.08
CA LYS A 41 41.58 6.30 -44.66
C LYS A 41 41.75 5.49 -45.95
N ARG A 42 41.37 4.21 -45.96
CA ARG A 42 41.51 3.31 -47.12
C ARG A 42 40.56 3.66 -48.26
N ILE A 43 39.32 4.06 -47.96
CA ILE A 43 38.36 4.56 -48.95
C ILE A 43 38.97 5.72 -49.73
N VAL A 44 39.55 6.71 -49.04
CA VAL A 44 40.14 7.88 -49.71
C VAL A 44 41.44 7.53 -50.43
N ASN A 45 42.37 6.82 -49.78
CA ASN A 45 43.71 6.59 -50.32
C ASN A 45 43.79 5.46 -51.36
N GLN A 46 42.90 4.47 -51.33
CA GLN A 46 42.93 3.32 -52.23
C GLN A 46 41.76 3.39 -53.21
N ALA A 47 40.52 3.37 -52.73
CA ALA A 47 39.36 3.29 -53.62
C ALA A 47 39.19 4.56 -54.48
N ILE A 48 39.12 5.74 -53.86
CA ILE A 48 38.92 7.02 -54.56
C ILE A 48 40.16 7.39 -55.39
N HIS A 49 41.35 7.26 -54.81
CA HIS A 49 42.59 7.63 -55.50
C HIS A 49 42.89 6.71 -56.70
N LEU A 50 42.69 5.40 -56.57
CA LEU A 50 42.90 4.42 -57.66
C LEU A 50 41.68 4.30 -58.60
N ARG A 51 40.57 4.99 -58.30
CA ARG A 51 39.30 4.92 -59.03
C ARG A 51 38.73 3.50 -59.14
N ASP A 52 38.88 2.70 -58.09
CA ASP A 52 38.39 1.32 -58.02
C ASP A 52 37.02 1.27 -57.33
N GLU A 53 35.98 1.04 -58.13
CA GLU A 53 34.60 0.97 -57.66
C GLU A 53 34.32 -0.26 -56.78
N GLN A 54 34.99 -1.39 -57.02
CA GLN A 54 34.78 -2.61 -56.23
C GLN A 54 35.35 -2.45 -54.83
N LEU A 55 36.55 -1.90 -54.72
CA LEU A 55 37.16 -1.57 -53.43
C LEU A 55 36.35 -0.52 -52.67
N LEU A 56 35.74 0.44 -53.38
CA LEU A 56 34.86 1.43 -52.77
C LEU A 56 33.65 0.77 -52.09
N PHE A 57 32.92 -0.09 -52.80
CA PHE A 57 31.77 -0.79 -52.23
C PHE A 57 32.15 -1.71 -51.08
N LEU A 58 33.27 -2.44 -51.19
CA LEU A 58 33.76 -3.32 -50.12
C LEU A 58 34.10 -2.54 -48.85
N TYR A 59 34.88 -1.45 -48.96
CA TYR A 59 35.26 -0.67 -47.78
C TYR A 59 34.09 0.11 -47.17
N CYS A 60 33.15 0.60 -48.00
CA CYS A 60 31.90 1.18 -47.50
C CYS A 60 31.03 0.14 -46.77
N ALA A 61 30.93 -1.09 -47.28
CA ALA A 61 30.22 -2.19 -46.64
C ALA A 61 30.87 -2.59 -45.30
N LEU A 62 32.20 -2.67 -45.25
CA LEU A 62 32.95 -2.92 -44.02
C LEU A 62 32.82 -1.77 -43.01
N TYR A 63 32.82 -0.52 -43.49
CA TYR A 63 32.62 0.68 -42.67
C TYR A 63 31.23 0.66 -41.99
N ILE A 64 30.17 0.45 -42.77
CA ILE A 64 28.81 0.41 -42.22
C ILE A 64 28.59 -0.82 -41.32
N GLY A 65 29.14 -1.98 -41.70
CA GLY A 65 29.09 -3.21 -40.89
C GLY A 65 29.77 -3.06 -39.53
N ALA A 66 30.90 -2.34 -39.47
CA ALA A 66 31.56 -2.04 -38.20
C ALA A 66 30.76 -1.07 -37.33
N ILE A 67 30.13 -0.04 -37.92
CA ILE A 67 29.27 0.90 -37.19
C ILE A 67 28.03 0.20 -36.62
N THR A 68 27.38 -0.65 -37.39
CA THR A 68 26.20 -1.39 -36.92
C THR A 68 26.57 -2.34 -35.79
N LEU A 69 27.68 -3.06 -35.91
CA LEU A 69 28.15 -3.96 -34.86
C LEU A 69 28.59 -3.21 -33.60
N ALA A 70 29.30 -2.08 -33.74
CA ALA A 70 29.64 -1.21 -32.61
C ALA A 70 28.39 -0.68 -31.89
N SER A 71 27.35 -0.32 -32.65
CA SER A 71 26.08 0.16 -32.10
C SER A 71 25.32 -0.95 -31.37
N LEU A 72 25.30 -2.17 -31.92
CA LEU A 72 24.69 -3.34 -31.29
C LEU A 72 25.41 -3.73 -29.99
N LEU A 73 26.75 -3.74 -30.01
CA LEU A 73 27.56 -4.01 -28.82
C LEU A 73 27.37 -2.91 -27.77
N LYS A 74 27.29 -1.63 -28.16
CA LYS A 74 26.96 -0.53 -27.24
C LYS A 74 25.58 -0.71 -26.62
N TYR A 75 24.59 -1.11 -27.41
CA TYR A 75 23.26 -1.45 -26.89
C TYR A 75 23.34 -2.59 -25.86
N LEU A 76 24.05 -3.68 -26.19
CA LEU A 76 24.25 -4.81 -25.27
C LEU A 76 24.94 -4.39 -23.96
N ILE A 77 25.99 -3.56 -24.05
CA ILE A 77 26.69 -2.99 -22.88
C ILE A 77 25.71 -2.22 -22.00
N ASN A 78 24.88 -1.34 -22.56
CA ASN A 78 23.91 -0.55 -21.81
C ASN A 78 22.83 -1.43 -21.14
N VAL A 79 22.35 -2.45 -21.84
CA VAL A 79 21.39 -3.42 -21.29
C VAL A 79 22.02 -4.18 -20.11
N MET A 80 23.24 -4.70 -20.29
CA MET A 80 23.96 -5.41 -19.24
C MET A 80 24.24 -4.53 -18.02
N GLN A 81 24.68 -3.27 -18.23
CA GLN A 81 24.85 -2.29 -17.15
C GLN A 81 23.56 -2.10 -16.37
N THR A 82 22.42 -1.92 -17.05
CA THR A 82 21.11 -1.73 -16.42
C THR A 82 20.72 -2.96 -15.59
N VAL A 83 20.86 -4.16 -16.14
CA VAL A 83 20.54 -5.41 -15.43
C VAL A 83 21.43 -5.60 -14.19
N ILE A 84 22.74 -5.34 -14.30
CA ILE A 84 23.67 -5.43 -13.17
C ILE A 84 23.31 -4.40 -12.10
N GLY A 85 23.04 -3.15 -12.49
CA GLY A 85 22.65 -2.08 -11.57
C GLY A 85 21.38 -2.42 -10.79
N GLN A 86 20.34 -2.92 -11.47
CA GLN A 86 19.08 -3.32 -10.83
C GLN A 86 19.25 -4.51 -9.89
N LYS A 87 20.05 -5.53 -10.27
CA LYS A 87 20.34 -6.67 -9.38
C LYS A 87 21.05 -6.24 -8.10
N ILE A 88 22.03 -5.34 -8.21
CA ILE A 88 22.70 -4.78 -7.03
C ILE A 88 21.71 -3.97 -6.18
N LEU A 89 20.85 -3.17 -6.81
CA LEU A 89 19.83 -2.37 -6.12
C LEU A 89 18.84 -3.24 -5.32
N VAL A 90 18.38 -4.37 -5.87
CA VAL A 90 17.52 -5.32 -5.16
C VAL A 90 18.24 -5.86 -3.90
N GLY A 91 19.50 -6.26 -4.02
CA GLY A 91 20.29 -6.72 -2.87
C GLY A 91 20.45 -5.64 -1.80
N MET A 92 20.73 -4.40 -2.21
CA MET A 92 20.84 -3.27 -1.29
C MET A 92 19.52 -2.96 -0.57
N ARG A 93 18.39 -3.00 -1.28
CA ARG A 93 17.06 -2.79 -0.69
C ARG A 93 16.75 -3.86 0.36
N ASN A 94 16.96 -5.13 0.03
CA ASN A 94 16.66 -6.23 0.96
C ASN A 94 17.51 -6.13 2.23
N GLU A 95 18.82 -5.93 2.09
CA GLU A 95 19.71 -5.82 3.27
C GLU A 95 19.45 -4.54 4.09
N LEU A 96 19.13 -3.40 3.44
CA LEU A 96 18.82 -2.18 4.17
C LEU A 96 17.46 -2.27 4.87
N TYR A 97 16.44 -2.82 4.22
CA TYR A 97 15.11 -3.01 4.82
C TYR A 97 15.20 -3.94 6.03
N HIS A 98 15.90 -5.05 5.90
CA HIS A 98 16.15 -5.99 7.00
C HIS A 98 16.88 -5.31 8.17
N HIS A 99 17.84 -4.42 7.90
CA HIS A 99 18.52 -3.63 8.94
C HIS A 99 17.59 -2.60 9.59
N ILE A 100 16.78 -1.89 8.79
CA ILE A 100 15.83 -0.89 9.27
C ILE A 100 14.88 -1.53 10.29
N LEU A 101 14.25 -2.67 9.97
CA LEU A 101 13.29 -3.36 10.85
C LEU A 101 13.84 -3.75 12.23
N GLN A 102 15.17 -3.78 12.39
CA GLN A 102 15.85 -4.15 13.64
C GLN A 102 16.29 -2.95 14.48
N LEU A 103 16.05 -1.74 13.98
CA LEU A 103 16.46 -0.53 14.68
C LEU A 103 15.65 -0.33 15.96
N PRO A 104 16.24 0.28 17.00
CA PRO A 104 15.56 0.58 18.26
C PRO A 104 14.29 1.40 18.09
N LEU A 105 13.27 1.20 18.95
CA LEU A 105 12.03 1.99 18.89
C LEU A 105 12.25 3.51 19.03
N GLN A 106 13.29 3.92 19.76
CA GLN A 106 13.67 5.33 19.91
C GLN A 106 14.04 5.99 18.58
N PHE A 107 14.56 5.21 17.63
CA PHE A 107 14.83 5.66 16.26
C PHE A 107 13.54 6.08 15.56
N TYR A 108 12.52 5.23 15.62
CA TYR A 108 11.24 5.44 14.94
C TYR A 108 10.41 6.57 15.55
N ARG A 109 10.54 6.84 16.85
CA ARG A 109 9.91 8.00 17.49
C ARG A 109 10.39 9.34 16.93
N LYS A 110 11.64 9.42 16.47
CA LYS A 110 12.25 10.65 15.92
C LYS A 110 12.18 10.71 14.39
N MET A 111 11.91 9.58 13.74
CA MET A 111 11.93 9.47 12.29
C MET A 111 10.55 9.65 11.68
N GLN A 112 10.49 10.48 10.63
CA GLN A 112 9.28 10.60 9.82
C GLN A 112 9.17 9.38 8.88
N PRO A 113 8.03 8.66 8.84
CA PRO A 113 7.84 7.50 7.97
C PRO A 113 8.17 7.75 6.50
N GLY A 114 7.84 8.94 5.98
CA GLY A 114 8.16 9.35 4.61
C GLY A 114 9.66 9.35 4.29
N THR A 115 10.54 9.54 5.29
CA THR A 115 11.99 9.46 5.10
C THR A 115 12.44 8.03 4.81
N VAL A 116 11.86 7.04 5.50
CA VAL A 116 12.13 5.61 5.26
C VAL A 116 11.66 5.20 3.86
N ILE A 117 10.45 5.62 3.49
CA ILE A 117 9.88 5.35 2.16
C ILE A 117 10.73 5.98 1.06
N SER A 118 11.09 7.26 1.21
CA SER A 118 11.93 7.99 0.24
C SER A 118 13.32 7.38 0.10
N ALA A 119 13.92 6.92 1.22
CA ALA A 119 15.18 6.20 1.20
C ALA A 119 15.09 4.91 0.38
N MET A 120 14.06 4.10 0.61
CA MET A 120 13.85 2.81 -0.06
C MET A 120 13.49 2.94 -1.55
N THR A 121 12.81 4.03 -1.91
CA THR A 121 12.30 4.27 -3.27
C THR A 121 13.22 5.21 -4.05
N ALA A 122 13.04 6.52 -3.91
CA ALA A 122 13.66 7.55 -4.75
C ALA A 122 15.18 7.66 -4.58
N GLU A 123 15.66 7.69 -3.33
CA GLU A 123 17.07 7.99 -3.06
C GLU A 123 17.98 6.79 -3.40
N LEU A 124 17.56 5.55 -3.08
CA LEU A 124 18.28 4.34 -3.52
C LEU A 124 18.19 4.11 -5.04
N ASN A 125 17.06 4.41 -5.69
CA ASN A 125 16.94 4.24 -7.14
C ASN A 125 17.93 5.12 -7.91
N ALA A 126 18.13 6.36 -7.47
CA ALA A 126 19.14 7.26 -8.05
C ALA A 126 20.56 6.68 -7.95
N ILE A 127 20.87 5.93 -6.88
CA ILE A 127 22.15 5.26 -6.70
C ILE A 127 22.24 4.01 -7.61
N GLY A 128 21.14 3.28 -7.76
CA GLY A 128 21.02 2.10 -8.64
C GLY A 128 21.42 2.37 -10.10
N LEU A 129 21.00 3.51 -10.65
CA LEU A 129 21.34 3.93 -12.01
C LEU A 129 22.86 4.08 -12.21
N PHE A 130 23.56 4.65 -11.23
CA PHE A 130 25.01 4.79 -11.27
C PHE A 130 25.75 3.45 -11.14
N LEU A 131 25.25 2.53 -10.31
CA LEU A 131 25.94 1.27 -9.98
C LEU A 131 26.21 0.37 -11.20
N GLY A 132 25.31 0.37 -12.19
CA GLY A 132 25.47 -0.40 -13.42
C GLY A 132 26.62 0.10 -14.30
N GLY A 133 26.78 1.41 -14.42
CA GLY A 133 27.85 2.06 -15.17
C GLY A 133 29.14 2.28 -14.38
N ALA A 134 29.14 2.02 -13.06
CA ALA A 134 30.20 2.41 -12.14
C ALA A 134 31.61 1.93 -12.54
N LEU A 135 31.72 0.71 -13.06
CA LEU A 135 32.97 0.16 -13.61
C LEU A 135 33.06 0.32 -15.13
N ALA A 136 31.95 0.13 -15.83
CA ALA A 136 31.95 0.05 -17.28
C ALA A 136 32.29 1.39 -17.95
N ILE A 137 31.68 2.50 -17.51
CA ILE A 137 31.91 3.84 -18.08
C ILE A 137 33.39 4.25 -18.00
N PRO A 138 34.05 4.28 -16.82
CA PRO A 138 35.45 4.71 -16.76
C PRO A 138 36.37 3.80 -17.56
N VAL A 139 36.13 2.48 -17.54
CA VAL A 139 36.91 1.51 -18.34
C VAL A 139 36.71 1.77 -19.84
N THR A 140 35.47 1.92 -20.31
CA THR A 140 35.19 2.20 -21.72
C THR A 140 35.81 3.51 -22.16
N SER A 141 35.69 4.57 -21.35
CA SER A 141 36.14 5.91 -21.73
C SER A 141 37.68 5.99 -21.71
N ILE A 142 38.34 5.46 -20.68
CA ILE A 142 39.82 5.41 -20.63
C ILE A 142 40.38 4.58 -21.78
N LEU A 143 39.86 3.38 -22.01
CA LEU A 143 40.34 2.53 -23.09
C LEU A 143 40.07 3.15 -24.46
N THR A 144 38.88 3.74 -24.69
CA THR A 144 38.56 4.42 -25.95
C THR A 144 39.51 5.60 -26.19
N PHE A 145 39.77 6.41 -25.16
CA PHE A 145 40.71 7.53 -25.25
C PHE A 145 42.12 7.06 -25.63
N LEU A 146 42.63 6.01 -24.96
CA LEU A 146 43.94 5.44 -25.25
C LEU A 146 44.04 4.87 -26.66
N VAL A 147 43.00 4.17 -27.14
CA VAL A 147 43.00 3.60 -28.49
C VAL A 147 42.95 4.69 -29.57
N PHE A 148 42.13 5.74 -29.41
CA PHE A 148 42.15 6.88 -30.35
C PHE A 148 43.47 7.64 -30.33
N LEU A 149 44.04 7.88 -29.15
CA LEU A 149 45.34 8.51 -29.01
C LEU A 149 46.44 7.68 -29.71
N GLY A 150 46.45 6.36 -29.50
CA GLY A 150 47.38 5.44 -30.17
C GLY A 150 47.19 5.44 -31.69
N PHE A 151 45.95 5.45 -32.17
CA PHE A 151 45.63 5.57 -33.59
C PHE A 151 46.16 6.88 -34.19
N MET A 152 45.95 8.02 -33.53
CA MET A 152 46.47 9.32 -33.96
C MET A 152 48.02 9.34 -34.01
N PHE A 153 48.68 8.79 -32.98
CA PHE A 153 50.14 8.65 -32.96
C PHE A 153 50.66 7.80 -34.12
N SER A 154 49.95 6.73 -34.49
CA SER A 154 50.31 5.88 -35.63
C SER A 154 50.22 6.61 -36.98
N MET A 155 49.40 7.66 -37.08
CA MET A 155 49.27 8.48 -38.28
C MET A 155 50.33 9.58 -38.37
N SER A 156 50.45 10.40 -37.32
CA SER A 156 51.47 11.46 -37.25
C SER A 156 51.75 11.81 -35.78
N PRO A 157 52.94 11.47 -35.26
CA PRO A 157 53.35 11.83 -33.91
C PRO A 157 53.39 13.35 -33.68
N LEU A 158 53.82 14.12 -34.69
CA LEU A 158 53.94 15.59 -34.60
C LEU A 158 52.57 16.25 -34.44
N LEU A 159 51.60 15.91 -35.31
CA LEU A 159 50.25 16.45 -35.24
C LEU A 159 49.56 16.05 -33.94
N THR A 160 49.74 14.80 -33.52
CA THR A 160 49.16 14.30 -32.26
C THR A 160 49.68 15.08 -31.07
N LEU A 161 51.00 15.30 -30.97
CA LEU A 161 51.58 16.09 -29.87
C LEU A 161 51.06 17.53 -29.85
N LEU A 162 50.94 18.17 -31.01
CA LEU A 162 50.39 19.52 -31.13
C LEU A 162 48.92 19.58 -30.71
N THR A 163 48.09 18.64 -31.16
CA THR A 163 46.69 18.56 -30.70
C THR A 163 46.58 18.27 -29.21
N LEU A 164 47.52 17.49 -28.65
CA LEU A 164 47.56 17.18 -27.23
C LEU A 164 47.80 18.43 -26.36
N THR A 165 48.46 19.47 -26.89
CA THR A 165 48.71 20.71 -26.13
C THR A 165 47.43 21.47 -25.72
N VAL A 166 46.31 21.22 -26.39
CA VAL A 166 45.00 21.84 -26.08
C VAL A 166 44.41 21.28 -24.77
N TYR A 167 44.60 19.98 -24.51
CA TYR A 167 43.96 19.30 -23.38
C TYR A 167 44.45 19.74 -21.99
N PRO A 168 45.74 20.03 -21.73
CA PRO A 168 46.19 20.60 -20.46
C PRO A 168 45.44 21.88 -20.05
N PHE A 169 45.12 22.76 -21.00
CA PHE A 169 44.33 23.96 -20.72
C PHE A 169 42.88 23.62 -20.35
N GLU A 170 42.31 22.65 -21.07
CA GLU A 170 40.97 22.13 -20.78
C GLU A 170 40.90 21.48 -19.38
N LEU A 171 41.95 20.73 -19.00
CA LEU A 171 42.12 20.09 -17.69
C LEU A 171 42.20 21.08 -16.52
N VAL A 172 42.56 22.34 -16.76
CA VAL A 172 42.59 23.37 -15.73
C VAL A 172 41.30 24.18 -15.70
N ILE A 173 40.84 24.66 -16.86
CA ILE A 173 39.70 25.59 -16.95
C ILE A 173 38.38 24.90 -16.60
N ILE A 174 38.13 23.70 -17.13
CA ILE A 174 36.85 23.02 -16.92
C ILE A 174 36.66 22.65 -15.44
N PRO A 175 37.61 22.01 -14.74
CA PRO A 175 37.41 21.66 -13.33
C PRO A 175 37.21 22.87 -12.41
N LEU A 176 37.80 24.02 -12.71
CA LEU A 176 37.57 25.27 -11.95
C LEU A 176 36.12 25.73 -12.07
N LEU A 177 35.59 25.78 -13.29
CA LEU A 177 34.18 26.12 -13.53
C LEU A 177 33.24 25.05 -12.96
N GLN A 178 33.60 23.76 -13.09
CA GLN A 178 32.84 22.63 -12.56
C GLN A 178 32.72 22.68 -11.04
N ARG A 179 33.80 22.99 -10.32
CA ARG A 179 33.75 23.17 -8.85
C ARG A 179 32.74 24.27 -8.46
N ARG A 180 32.69 25.36 -9.22
CA ARG A 180 31.74 26.45 -9.00
C ARG A 180 30.30 26.03 -9.33
N TYR A 181 30.10 25.30 -10.41
CA TYR A 181 28.81 24.69 -10.78
C TYR A 181 28.30 23.76 -9.67
N ASN A 182 29.13 22.81 -9.21
CA ASN A 182 28.78 21.85 -8.16
C ASN A 182 28.40 22.55 -6.84
N ARG A 183 29.04 23.68 -6.49
CA ARG A 183 28.66 24.48 -5.32
C ARG A 183 27.25 25.07 -5.44
N PHE A 184 26.88 25.64 -6.60
CA PHE A 184 25.53 26.14 -6.84
C PHE A 184 24.50 25.01 -6.94
N ASN A 185 24.86 23.88 -7.55
CA ASN A 185 24.00 22.70 -7.66
C ASN A 185 23.62 22.16 -6.26
N LYS A 186 24.59 22.08 -5.34
CA LYS A 186 24.33 21.72 -3.93
C LYS A 186 23.36 22.69 -3.25
N LYS A 187 23.49 24.01 -3.50
CA LYS A 187 22.54 25.02 -2.98
C LYS A 187 21.15 24.85 -3.57
N ARG A 188 21.04 24.55 -4.88
CA ARG A 188 19.77 24.27 -5.57
C ARG A 188 19.05 23.10 -4.91
N ILE A 189 19.73 21.95 -4.81
CA ILE A 189 19.15 20.73 -4.22
C ILE A 189 18.66 20.98 -2.79
N ARG A 190 19.45 21.68 -1.96
CA ARG A 190 19.05 22.00 -0.58
C ARG A 190 17.80 22.90 -0.53
N ASN A 191 17.75 23.95 -1.34
CA ASN A 191 16.60 24.86 -1.38
C ASN A 191 15.33 24.15 -1.86
N THR A 192 15.44 23.30 -2.89
CA THR A 192 14.32 22.49 -3.39
C THR A 192 13.81 21.51 -2.32
N ARG A 193 14.70 20.87 -1.56
CA ARG A 193 14.30 20.01 -0.43
C ARG A 193 13.58 20.80 0.67
N SER A 194 14.13 21.94 1.10
CA SER A 194 13.48 22.79 2.12
C SER A 194 12.12 23.30 1.67
N MET A 195 11.97 23.64 0.39
CA MET A 195 10.69 24.02 -0.21
C MET A 195 9.67 22.88 -0.13
N GLY A 196 10.08 21.65 -0.46
CA GLY A 196 9.23 20.46 -0.32
C GLY A 196 8.81 20.19 1.13
N ASN A 197 9.69 20.42 2.11
CA ASN A 197 9.35 20.26 3.52
C ASN A 197 8.25 21.23 3.97
N ILE A 198 8.28 22.48 3.52
CA ILE A 198 7.25 23.48 3.87
C ILE A 198 5.91 23.12 3.25
N VAL A 199 5.89 22.67 2.00
CA VAL A 199 4.66 22.17 1.36
C VAL A 199 4.10 20.98 2.15
N ASN A 200 4.95 20.04 2.55
CA ASN A 200 4.51 18.90 3.36
C ASN A 200 3.99 19.32 4.74
N GLU A 201 4.63 20.30 5.38
CA GLU A 201 4.19 20.86 6.66
C GLU A 201 2.82 21.54 6.54
N ALA A 202 2.63 22.39 5.54
CA ALA A 202 1.37 23.09 5.28
C ALA A 202 0.22 22.11 4.92
N VAL A 203 0.48 21.09 4.11
CA VAL A 203 -0.51 20.06 3.75
C VAL A 203 -0.83 19.14 4.94
N SER A 204 0.16 18.79 5.76
CA SER A 204 -0.09 17.98 6.97
C SER A 204 -0.90 18.75 8.01
N GLY A 205 -0.69 20.07 8.09
CA GLY A 205 -1.44 20.99 8.95
C GLY A 205 -2.60 21.69 8.23
N ILE A 206 -3.17 21.10 7.17
CA ILE A 206 -4.13 21.80 6.30
C ILE A 206 -5.36 22.29 7.08
N HIS A 207 -5.80 21.53 8.09
CA HIS A 207 -6.91 21.94 8.96
C HIS A 207 -6.59 23.20 9.76
N GLU A 208 -5.34 23.43 10.19
CA GLU A 208 -4.92 24.67 10.85
C GLU A 208 -4.92 25.85 9.88
N VAL A 209 -4.49 25.62 8.64
CA VAL A 209 -4.51 26.65 7.59
C VAL A 209 -5.95 27.05 7.25
N HIS A 210 -6.86 26.08 7.10
CA HIS A 210 -8.27 26.33 6.81
C HIS A 210 -9.00 26.98 8.00
N SER A 211 -8.85 26.43 9.20
CA SER A 211 -9.51 26.95 10.40
C SER A 211 -9.09 28.39 10.73
N ASN A 212 -7.81 28.72 10.52
CA ASN A 212 -7.28 30.06 10.78
C ASN A 212 -7.17 30.94 9.52
N SER A 213 -7.67 30.49 8.37
CA SER A 213 -7.62 31.21 7.08
C SER A 213 -6.21 31.75 6.72
N SER A 214 -5.15 30.98 7.03
CA SER A 214 -3.76 31.42 6.99
C SER A 214 -3.08 31.33 5.60
N PHE A 215 -3.86 31.29 4.52
CA PHE A 215 -3.38 31.06 3.15
C PHE A 215 -2.27 32.03 2.71
N ALA A 216 -2.45 33.33 2.95
CA ALA A 216 -1.50 34.36 2.53
C ALA A 216 -0.14 34.24 3.25
N LEU A 217 -0.12 33.72 4.49
CA LEU A 217 1.12 33.49 5.24
C LEU A 217 1.94 32.37 4.59
N GLU A 218 1.29 31.27 4.25
CA GLU A 218 1.93 30.12 3.62
C GLU A 218 2.39 30.43 2.19
N GLU A 219 1.60 31.19 1.43
CA GLU A 219 1.99 31.67 0.10
C GLU A 219 3.27 32.54 0.19
N LYS A 220 3.33 33.48 1.14
CA LYS A 220 4.51 34.34 1.34
C LYS A 220 5.75 33.53 1.74
N ARG A 221 5.59 32.51 2.59
CA ARG A 221 6.67 31.57 2.94
C ARG A 221 7.18 30.85 1.70
N MET A 222 6.29 30.28 0.89
CA MET A 222 6.64 29.57 -0.34
C MET A 222 7.35 30.49 -1.34
N ALA A 223 6.83 31.71 -1.54
CA ALA A 223 7.40 32.70 -2.44
C ALA A 223 8.88 33.04 -2.11
N ALA A 224 9.25 33.08 -0.83
CA ALA A 224 10.64 33.32 -0.42
C ALA A 224 11.60 32.22 -0.92
N TYR A 225 11.18 30.95 -0.87
CA TYR A 225 11.98 29.83 -1.36
C TYR A 225 12.06 29.78 -2.89
N VAL A 226 10.94 30.07 -3.56
CA VAL A 226 10.89 30.16 -5.04
C VAL A 226 11.83 31.27 -5.53
N ASN A 227 11.79 32.46 -4.91
CA ASN A 227 12.68 33.56 -5.25
C ASN A 227 14.15 33.21 -5.01
N ARG A 228 14.47 32.56 -3.88
CA ARG A 228 15.85 32.09 -3.63
C ARG A 228 16.30 31.05 -4.66
N LEU A 229 15.41 30.14 -5.07
CA LEU A 229 15.69 29.14 -6.10
C LEU A 229 16.02 29.80 -7.43
N TYR A 230 15.23 30.79 -7.86
CA TYR A 230 15.48 31.56 -9.08
C TYR A 230 16.90 32.14 -9.12
N HIS A 231 17.33 32.81 -8.04
CA HIS A 231 18.67 33.40 -7.96
C HIS A 231 19.79 32.36 -8.01
N ILE A 232 19.58 31.18 -7.42
CA ILE A 232 20.52 30.06 -7.47
C ILE A 232 20.61 29.51 -8.90
N LEU A 233 19.46 29.27 -9.54
CA LEU A 233 19.39 28.75 -10.90
C LEU A 233 20.05 29.70 -11.89
N LYS A 234 19.78 31.01 -11.80
CA LYS A 234 20.43 32.02 -12.65
C LYS A 234 21.96 31.90 -12.60
N LYS A 235 22.56 31.88 -11.40
CA LYS A 235 24.01 31.74 -11.22
C LYS A 235 24.53 30.38 -11.72
N LEU A 236 23.77 29.31 -11.51
CA LEU A 236 24.10 27.96 -11.97
C LEU A 236 24.13 27.88 -13.50
N PHE A 237 23.13 28.43 -14.19
CA PHE A 237 23.05 28.44 -15.65
C PHE A 237 24.13 29.31 -16.29
N ILE A 238 24.47 30.46 -15.71
CA ILE A 238 25.60 31.28 -16.18
C ILE A 238 26.90 30.46 -16.18
N VAL A 239 27.19 29.72 -15.10
CA VAL A 239 28.37 28.86 -15.03
C VAL A 239 28.26 27.68 -16.02
N LYS A 240 27.08 27.06 -16.15
CA LYS A 240 26.83 25.96 -17.10
C LYS A 240 27.12 26.38 -18.53
N TYR A 241 26.63 27.54 -18.96
CA TYR A 241 26.88 28.05 -20.30
C TYR A 241 28.33 28.49 -20.50
N GLY A 242 28.99 29.01 -19.46
CA GLY A 242 30.44 29.25 -19.49
C GLY A 242 31.26 27.99 -19.74
N MET A 243 30.89 26.86 -19.11
CA MET A 243 31.51 25.55 -19.39
C MET A 243 31.25 25.10 -20.83
N LYS A 244 30.00 25.20 -21.32
CA LYS A 244 29.65 24.84 -22.71
C LYS A 244 30.41 25.69 -23.73
N PHE A 245 30.56 26.98 -23.47
CA PHE A 245 31.33 27.89 -24.30
C PHE A 245 32.81 27.50 -24.36
N ALA A 246 33.46 27.33 -23.21
CA ALA A 246 34.87 26.93 -23.13
C ALA A 246 35.08 25.60 -23.88
N ASN A 247 34.20 24.64 -23.64
CA ASN A 247 34.22 23.33 -24.25
C ASN A 247 34.14 23.37 -25.79
N ASN A 248 33.15 24.09 -26.33
CA ASN A 248 32.99 24.23 -27.78
C ASN A 248 34.19 24.94 -28.42
N MET A 249 34.77 25.93 -27.73
CA MET A 249 35.96 26.64 -28.19
C MET A 249 37.18 25.71 -28.28
N PHE A 250 37.41 24.86 -27.28
CA PHE A 250 38.53 23.90 -27.31
C PHE A 250 38.38 22.83 -28.39
N GLN A 251 37.16 22.34 -28.64
CA GLN A 251 36.90 21.40 -29.74
C GLN A 251 37.30 21.97 -31.11
N SER A 252 37.10 23.28 -31.33
CA SER A 252 37.47 23.92 -32.60
C SER A 252 38.98 24.03 -32.82
N PHE A 253 39.82 23.94 -31.76
CA PHE A 253 41.27 24.02 -31.92
C PHE A 253 41.90 22.78 -32.56
N GLY A 254 41.32 21.59 -32.38
CA GLY A 254 41.82 20.35 -32.99
C GLY A 254 41.83 20.44 -34.53
N PRO A 255 40.68 20.68 -35.18
CA PRO A 255 40.60 20.92 -36.63
C PRO A 255 41.44 22.11 -37.08
N PHE A 256 41.49 23.20 -36.30
CA PHE A 256 42.32 24.37 -36.63
C PHE A 256 43.82 24.00 -36.72
N ILE A 257 44.36 23.30 -35.73
CA ILE A 257 45.75 22.82 -35.73
C ILE A 257 45.98 21.86 -36.90
N LEU A 258 45.02 20.99 -37.19
CA LEU A 258 45.09 20.06 -38.32
C LEU A 258 45.12 20.81 -39.67
N PHE A 259 44.27 21.81 -39.88
CA PHE A 259 44.28 22.56 -41.13
C PHE A 259 45.54 23.41 -41.30
N LEU A 260 46.04 24.01 -40.23
CA LEU A 260 47.25 24.84 -40.26
C LEU A 260 48.50 23.98 -40.50
N VAL A 261 48.74 22.97 -39.66
CA VAL A 261 49.99 22.19 -39.67
C VAL A 261 49.85 20.94 -40.53
N GLY A 262 48.72 20.24 -40.46
CA GLY A 262 48.46 19.07 -41.30
C GLY A 262 48.26 19.45 -42.77
N GLY A 263 47.64 20.60 -43.05
CA GLY A 263 47.60 21.17 -44.40
C GLY A 263 49.00 21.50 -44.93
N TYR A 264 49.85 22.11 -44.11
CA TYR A 264 51.26 22.36 -44.46
C TYR A 264 52.01 21.05 -44.77
N LEU A 265 51.87 20.02 -43.93
CA LEU A 265 52.48 18.70 -44.17
C LEU A 265 51.93 18.00 -45.43
N ALA A 266 50.66 18.20 -45.74
CA ALA A 266 50.04 17.65 -46.94
C ALA A 266 50.55 18.33 -48.23
N ILE A 267 50.76 19.65 -48.22
CA ILE A 267 51.34 20.40 -49.34
C ILE A 267 52.76 19.89 -49.65
N HIS A 268 53.54 19.56 -48.62
CA HIS A 268 54.89 18.99 -48.75
C HIS A 268 54.92 17.48 -49.01
N GLY A 269 53.76 16.84 -49.23
CA GLY A 269 53.65 15.41 -49.56
C GLY A 269 53.93 14.45 -48.40
N GLN A 270 54.06 14.95 -47.17
CA GLN A 270 54.36 14.16 -45.97
C GLN A 270 53.10 13.61 -45.28
N PHE A 271 51.91 14.02 -45.72
CA PHE A 271 50.65 13.62 -45.12
C PHE A 271 49.55 13.41 -46.19
N THR A 272 49.00 12.21 -46.29
CA THR A 272 47.99 11.87 -47.32
C THR A 272 46.62 12.47 -47.02
N LEU A 273 45.85 12.80 -48.06
CA LEU A 273 44.50 13.35 -47.92
C LEU A 273 43.56 12.43 -47.12
N GLY A 274 43.63 11.11 -47.30
CA GLY A 274 42.83 10.16 -46.53
C GLY A 274 43.24 10.05 -45.05
N ALA A 275 44.53 10.20 -44.75
CA ALA A 275 44.98 10.32 -43.36
C ALA A 275 44.49 11.62 -42.71
N LEU A 276 44.38 12.71 -43.47
CA LEU A 276 43.83 13.98 -42.97
C LEU A 276 42.35 13.85 -42.59
N VAL A 277 41.52 13.22 -43.42
CA VAL A 277 40.09 12.97 -43.12
C VAL A 277 39.91 12.04 -41.91
N ALA A 278 40.70 10.97 -41.83
CA ALA A 278 40.63 10.02 -40.72
C ALA A 278 41.17 10.61 -39.41
N PHE A 279 42.20 11.47 -39.48
CA PHE A 279 42.73 12.20 -38.32
C PHE A 279 41.74 13.26 -37.82
N LEU A 280 41.08 13.99 -38.72
CA LEU A 280 40.00 14.93 -38.36
C LEU A 280 38.87 14.20 -37.61
N SER A 281 38.45 13.04 -38.12
CA SER A 281 37.44 12.20 -37.49
C SER A 281 37.89 11.63 -36.13
N ALA A 282 39.18 11.34 -35.96
CA ALA A 282 39.74 10.91 -34.68
C ALA A 282 39.76 12.05 -33.65
N CYS A 283 40.12 13.28 -34.07
CA CYS A 283 40.08 14.49 -33.24
C CYS A 283 38.67 14.82 -32.73
N GLU A 284 37.63 14.58 -33.53
CA GLU A 284 36.24 14.76 -33.06
C GLU A 284 35.86 13.68 -32.05
N LYS A 285 36.23 12.41 -32.31
CA LYS A 285 35.82 11.27 -31.46
C LYS A 285 36.56 11.16 -30.13
N ILE A 286 37.80 11.64 -30.03
CA ILE A 286 38.59 11.59 -28.78
C ILE A 286 37.98 12.47 -27.67
N TYR A 287 37.10 13.41 -28.03
CA TYR A 287 36.39 14.27 -27.09
C TYR A 287 35.28 13.53 -26.31
N ASP A 288 34.57 12.59 -26.94
CA ASP A 288 33.44 11.90 -26.29
C ASP A 288 33.83 11.17 -24.99
N PRO A 289 34.91 10.37 -24.94
CA PRO A 289 35.35 9.70 -23.70
C PRO A 289 35.69 10.68 -22.58
N TRP A 290 36.25 11.84 -22.92
CA TRP A 290 36.58 12.87 -21.96
C TRP A 290 35.32 13.44 -21.31
N LYS A 291 34.32 13.77 -22.14
CA LYS A 291 33.00 14.22 -21.67
C LYS A 291 32.31 13.15 -20.80
N GLU A 292 32.29 11.90 -21.23
CA GLU A 292 31.71 10.77 -20.48
C GLU A 292 32.35 10.64 -19.08
N MET A 293 33.67 10.79 -18.98
CA MET A 293 34.38 10.70 -17.70
C MET A 293 34.05 11.87 -16.75
N MET A 294 33.80 13.04 -17.31
CA MET A 294 33.37 14.21 -16.54
C MET A 294 31.94 14.05 -16.01
N GLU A 295 31.02 13.54 -16.84
CA GLU A 295 29.65 13.19 -16.45
C GLU A 295 29.66 12.10 -15.37
N TYR A 296 30.46 11.04 -15.58
CA TYR A 296 30.69 9.99 -14.58
C TYR A 296 31.14 10.54 -13.22
N TYR A 297 32.10 11.47 -13.22
CA TYR A 297 32.57 12.07 -11.96
C TYR A 297 31.46 12.83 -11.23
N GLN A 298 30.58 13.52 -11.95
CA GLN A 298 29.43 14.22 -11.36
C GLN A 298 28.43 13.21 -10.77
N GLU A 299 28.08 12.18 -11.53
CA GLU A 299 27.16 11.13 -11.09
C GLU A 299 27.70 10.37 -9.88
N TYR A 300 28.98 10.01 -9.89
CA TYR A 300 29.64 9.37 -8.75
C TYR A 300 29.59 10.26 -7.50
N GLN A 301 29.84 11.57 -7.63
CA GLN A 301 29.74 12.49 -6.50
C GLN A 301 28.32 12.54 -5.93
N ASP A 302 27.33 12.69 -6.80
CA ASP A 302 25.93 12.78 -6.39
C ASP A 302 25.46 11.47 -5.73
N ALA A 303 25.79 10.32 -6.32
CA ALA A 303 25.48 9.00 -5.76
C ALA A 303 26.20 8.75 -4.43
N SER A 304 27.50 9.07 -4.33
CA SER A 304 28.31 8.90 -3.12
C SER A 304 27.81 9.76 -1.95
N VAL A 305 27.38 10.99 -2.21
CA VAL A 305 26.82 11.88 -1.18
C VAL A 305 25.46 11.37 -0.71
N ARG A 306 24.55 11.03 -1.63
CA ARG A 306 23.23 10.46 -1.29
C ARG A 306 23.37 9.16 -0.51
N TYR A 307 24.21 8.25 -0.98
CA TYR A 307 24.49 6.97 -0.31
C TYR A 307 24.98 7.19 1.13
N ARG A 308 25.98 8.05 1.34
CA ARG A 308 26.47 8.35 2.69
C ARG A 308 25.41 8.99 3.58
N GLN A 309 24.57 9.86 3.02
CA GLN A 309 23.48 10.47 3.79
C GLN A 309 22.47 9.42 4.25
N ILE A 310 22.03 8.52 3.36
CA ILE A 310 21.11 7.42 3.70
C ILE A 310 21.75 6.49 4.73
N MET A 311 22.99 6.06 4.50
CA MET A 311 23.65 5.14 5.43
C MET A 311 23.85 5.76 6.81
N LYS A 312 24.16 7.06 6.89
CA LYS A 312 24.27 7.80 8.15
C LYS A 312 22.93 7.90 8.90
N ILE A 313 21.82 8.06 8.18
CA ILE A 313 20.48 8.11 8.78
C ILE A 313 20.18 6.81 9.54
N PHE A 314 20.57 5.67 8.98
CA PHE A 314 20.30 4.34 9.55
C PHE A 314 21.49 3.72 10.31
N ASP A 315 22.54 4.49 10.62
CA ASP A 315 23.78 4.03 11.27
C ASP A 315 23.62 3.83 12.79
N LEU A 316 22.64 3.01 13.17
CA LEU A 316 22.40 2.57 14.53
C LEU A 316 22.45 1.04 14.57
N PRO A 317 23.21 0.43 15.50
CA PRO A 317 23.21 -1.02 15.64
C PRO A 317 21.85 -1.50 16.18
N PRO A 318 21.38 -2.70 15.79
CA PRO A 318 20.28 -3.37 16.49
C PRO A 318 20.58 -3.51 17.98
N GLU A 319 19.59 -3.29 18.82
CA GLU A 319 19.73 -3.39 20.29
C GLU A 319 19.88 -4.83 20.78
N HIS A 320 19.19 -5.77 20.13
CA HIS A 320 19.19 -7.18 20.51
C HIS A 320 19.33 -8.09 19.29
N PRO A 321 19.95 -9.28 19.42
CA PRO A 321 19.98 -10.26 18.35
C PRO A 321 18.57 -10.78 18.05
N LEU A 322 18.28 -11.07 16.78
CA LEU A 322 16.98 -11.63 16.37
C LEU A 322 16.77 -13.06 16.87
N LEU A 323 17.76 -13.91 16.61
CA LEU A 323 17.80 -15.32 17.01
C LEU A 323 18.96 -15.55 17.98
N PRO A 324 18.83 -16.51 18.90
CA PRO A 324 19.93 -16.89 19.78
C PRO A 324 21.00 -17.68 19.03
N GLU A 325 22.27 -17.49 19.38
CA GLU A 325 23.39 -18.20 18.74
C GLU A 325 23.51 -19.63 19.26
N GLY A 326 23.48 -20.61 18.36
CA GLY A 326 23.77 -22.02 18.67
C GLY A 326 22.75 -22.75 19.54
N ARG A 327 21.55 -22.20 19.74
CA ARG A 327 20.47 -22.84 20.53
C ARG A 327 19.09 -22.46 20.02
N GLU A 328 18.08 -23.19 20.48
CA GLU A 328 16.66 -22.80 20.33
C GLU A 328 16.25 -21.72 21.34
N PRO A 329 15.17 -20.94 21.06
CA PRO A 329 14.64 -19.96 22.01
C PRO A 329 14.15 -20.60 23.30
N TYR A 330 14.44 -19.98 24.45
CA TYR A 330 14.06 -20.52 25.77
C TYR A 330 12.54 -20.60 25.95
N ARG A 331 12.08 -21.52 26.80
CA ARG A 331 10.72 -21.54 27.35
C ARG A 331 10.81 -21.26 28.85
N LEU A 332 10.34 -20.09 29.26
CA LEU A 332 10.51 -19.52 30.59
C LEU A 332 9.20 -19.64 31.39
N ARG A 333 9.32 -19.67 32.72
CA ARG A 333 8.21 -19.79 33.67
C ARG A 333 7.55 -18.44 33.96
N GLY A 334 8.34 -17.37 33.95
CA GLY A 334 7.84 -16.00 34.09
C GLY A 334 8.13 -15.34 35.45
N ASP A 335 9.21 -15.73 36.13
CA ASP A 335 9.71 -15.01 37.32
C ASP A 335 10.43 -13.74 36.85
N ILE A 336 9.91 -12.56 37.18
CA ILE A 336 10.49 -11.27 36.78
C ILE A 336 11.02 -10.56 38.02
N GLU A 337 12.31 -10.21 38.03
CA GLU A 337 12.95 -9.51 39.13
C GLU A 337 13.55 -8.19 38.64
N LEU A 338 13.04 -7.08 39.16
CA LEU A 338 13.53 -5.72 38.94
C LEU A 338 14.45 -5.35 40.11
N LYS A 339 15.72 -5.02 39.82
CA LYS A 339 16.71 -4.59 40.84
C LYS A 339 17.16 -3.17 40.54
N GLU A 340 16.78 -2.22 41.38
CA GLU A 340 17.13 -0.79 41.28
C GLU A 340 17.02 -0.24 39.85
N THR A 341 15.98 -0.66 39.13
CA THR A 341 15.81 -0.40 37.70
C THR A 341 15.41 1.05 37.48
N GLY A 342 16.13 1.76 36.62
CA GLY A 342 15.79 3.12 36.22
C GLY A 342 15.85 3.32 34.72
N PHE A 343 15.12 4.33 34.24
CA PHE A 343 15.04 4.67 32.84
C PHE A 343 14.97 6.18 32.65
N SER A 344 15.82 6.70 31.77
CA SER A 344 15.92 8.13 31.48
C SER A 344 15.86 8.37 29.97
N ILE A 345 15.14 9.41 29.57
CA ILE A 345 15.14 9.92 28.19
C ILE A 345 15.84 11.27 28.20
N GLY A 346 17.08 11.30 27.70
CA GLY A 346 17.91 12.51 27.76
C GLY A 346 18.21 12.88 29.22
N ALA A 347 17.80 14.08 29.62
CA ALA A 347 17.97 14.56 31.01
C ALA A 347 16.79 14.21 31.93
N VAL A 348 15.67 13.72 31.39
CA VAL A 348 14.45 13.43 32.17
C VAL A 348 14.50 12.00 32.66
N LYS A 349 14.49 11.81 33.99
CA LYS A 349 14.29 10.52 34.63
C LYS A 349 12.80 10.17 34.61
N LEU A 350 12.44 9.04 34.02
CA LEU A 350 11.06 8.54 34.01
C LEU A 350 10.81 7.45 35.05
N LEU A 351 11.83 6.66 35.35
CA LEU A 351 11.82 5.66 36.42
C LEU A 351 13.11 5.77 37.23
N ASP A 352 13.02 5.68 38.56
CA ASP A 352 14.14 5.87 39.48
C ASP A 352 14.14 4.76 40.55
N GLY A 353 15.07 3.80 40.42
CA GLY A 353 15.33 2.80 41.46
C GLY A 353 14.21 1.79 41.73
N ILE A 354 13.47 1.36 40.72
CA ILE A 354 12.37 0.40 40.89
C ILE A 354 12.90 -0.97 41.30
N THR A 355 12.44 -1.46 42.45
CA THR A 355 12.71 -2.80 42.95
C THR A 355 11.40 -3.54 43.20
N ALA A 356 11.18 -4.64 42.50
CA ALA A 356 9.99 -5.46 42.62
C ALA A 356 10.26 -6.87 42.06
N ARG A 357 9.60 -7.89 42.61
CA ARG A 357 9.64 -9.26 42.08
C ARG A 357 8.23 -9.75 41.77
N ILE A 358 8.05 -10.32 40.60
CA ILE A 358 6.79 -10.88 40.08
C ILE A 358 7.01 -12.38 39.98
N ARG A 359 6.26 -13.16 40.77
CA ARG A 359 6.38 -14.60 40.79
C ARG A 359 5.71 -15.21 39.54
N PRO A 360 6.13 -16.42 39.12
CA PRO A 360 5.43 -17.13 38.06
C PRO A 360 3.94 -17.29 38.38
N ASN A 361 3.10 -17.04 37.39
CA ASN A 361 1.64 -17.13 37.45
C ASN A 361 0.95 -16.11 38.38
N GLU A 362 1.67 -15.11 38.87
CA GLU A 362 1.12 -13.99 39.64
C GLU A 362 0.51 -12.95 38.69
N GLN A 363 -0.68 -12.45 39.03
CA GLN A 363 -1.33 -11.34 38.33
C GLN A 363 -1.15 -10.04 39.09
N ILE A 364 -0.55 -9.05 38.43
CA ILE A 364 -0.16 -7.78 39.05
C ILE A 364 -0.84 -6.61 38.36
N ALA A 365 -1.40 -5.71 39.18
CA ALA A 365 -1.91 -4.41 38.76
C ALA A 365 -0.88 -3.30 38.99
N LEU A 366 -0.54 -2.55 37.94
CA LEU A 366 0.23 -1.31 38.01
C LEU A 366 -0.72 -0.11 38.10
N VAL A 367 -0.66 0.63 39.20
CA VAL A 367 -1.59 1.72 39.55
C VAL A 367 -0.83 3.04 39.77
N GLY A 368 -1.46 4.17 39.47
CA GLY A 368 -0.92 5.50 39.72
C GLY A 368 -1.46 6.56 38.76
N SER A 369 -1.23 7.84 39.06
CA SER A 369 -1.67 8.96 38.22
C SER A 369 -1.11 8.90 36.78
N SER A 370 -1.72 9.61 35.84
CA SER A 370 -1.15 9.75 34.50
C SER A 370 0.27 10.32 34.57
N GLY A 371 1.19 9.77 33.77
CA GLY A 371 2.61 10.14 33.80
C GLY A 371 3.44 9.57 34.96
N SER A 372 2.88 8.70 35.82
CA SER A 372 3.63 8.13 36.95
C SER A 372 4.73 7.11 36.59
N GLY A 373 4.79 6.67 35.32
CA GLY A 373 5.80 5.72 34.82
C GLY A 373 5.29 4.31 34.50
N LYS A 374 4.01 4.00 34.72
CA LYS A 374 3.41 2.66 34.54
C LYS A 374 3.71 2.02 33.17
N SER A 375 3.29 2.69 32.09
CA SER A 375 3.52 2.21 30.72
C SER A 375 5.02 2.14 30.38
N THR A 376 5.85 3.01 30.97
CA THR A 376 7.30 2.95 30.78
C THR A 376 7.90 1.69 31.40
N LEU A 377 7.44 1.31 32.60
CA LEU A 377 7.85 0.05 33.24
C LEU A 377 7.40 -1.17 32.43
N ALA A 378 6.16 -1.16 31.93
CA ALA A 378 5.65 -2.22 31.05
C ALA A 378 6.51 -2.39 29.78
N LEU A 379 6.93 -1.29 29.15
CA LEU A 379 7.80 -1.30 27.96
C LEU A 379 9.20 -1.86 28.25
N LEU A 380 9.76 -1.64 29.44
CA LEU A 380 11.04 -2.23 29.85
C LEU A 380 10.92 -3.75 30.03
N VAL A 381 9.87 -4.22 30.72
CA VAL A 381 9.62 -5.65 30.93
C VAL A 381 9.32 -6.36 29.61
N ALA A 382 8.72 -5.67 28.63
CA ALA A 382 8.51 -6.17 27.28
C ALA A 382 9.78 -6.19 26.40
N GLN A 383 10.95 -5.78 26.93
CA GLN A 383 12.20 -5.59 26.19
C GLN A 383 12.03 -4.63 24.98
N LEU A 384 11.12 -3.66 25.08
CA LEU A 384 10.92 -2.62 24.06
C LEU A 384 11.80 -1.39 24.33
N TYR A 385 12.25 -1.22 25.57
CA TYR A 385 13.34 -0.34 25.97
C TYR A 385 14.33 -1.07 26.86
N ASN A 386 15.56 -0.55 26.91
CA ASN A 386 16.58 -1.01 27.85
C ASN A 386 16.62 -0.11 29.08
N ALA A 387 16.82 -0.71 30.25
CA ALA A 387 17.06 0.02 31.48
C ALA A 387 18.34 0.88 31.37
N SER A 388 18.29 2.11 31.87
CA SER A 388 19.45 3.01 31.92
C SER A 388 20.43 2.65 33.03
N HIS A 389 19.92 2.12 34.14
CA HIS A 389 20.69 1.54 35.24
C HIS A 389 19.86 0.45 35.95
N GLY A 390 20.51 -0.35 36.80
CA GLY A 390 19.91 -1.53 37.40
C GLY A 390 19.83 -2.71 36.43
N SER A 391 19.11 -3.75 36.81
CA SER A 391 18.97 -4.99 36.05
C SER A 391 17.55 -5.52 36.09
N ILE A 392 17.09 -6.09 34.98
CA ILE A 392 15.80 -6.78 34.90
C ILE A 392 16.08 -8.24 34.56
N LEU A 393 15.76 -9.13 35.49
CA LEU A 393 15.98 -10.56 35.34
C LEU A 393 14.67 -11.25 35.00
N LEU A 394 14.69 -12.14 34.02
CA LEU A 394 13.61 -13.05 33.66
C LEU A 394 14.08 -14.49 33.86
N ASP A 395 13.48 -15.21 34.81
CA ASP A 395 13.94 -16.52 35.31
C ASP A 395 15.45 -16.52 35.64
N GLY A 396 15.92 -15.44 36.27
CA GLY A 396 17.32 -15.25 36.66
C GLY A 396 18.27 -14.85 35.52
N ARG A 397 17.77 -14.59 34.30
CA ARG A 397 18.56 -14.15 33.14
C ARG A 397 18.33 -12.69 32.84
N GLU A 398 19.40 -11.94 32.55
CA GLU A 398 19.28 -10.53 32.20
C GLU A 398 18.49 -10.34 30.90
N ILE A 399 17.40 -9.57 30.95
CA ILE A 399 16.49 -9.39 29.82
C ILE A 399 17.19 -8.81 28.60
N ASN A 400 18.17 -7.92 28.79
CA ASN A 400 18.90 -7.27 27.71
C ASN A 400 19.79 -8.25 26.91
N THR A 401 20.14 -9.39 27.50
CA THR A 401 20.96 -10.44 26.85
C THR A 401 20.14 -11.44 26.04
N LEU A 402 18.82 -11.44 26.20
CA LEU A 402 17.91 -12.33 25.49
C LEU A 402 17.69 -11.87 24.05
N SER A 403 17.53 -12.83 23.13
CA SER A 403 17.19 -12.52 21.74
C SER A 403 15.72 -12.12 21.60
N LYS A 404 15.36 -11.47 20.49
CA LYS A 404 13.95 -11.15 20.20
C LYS A 404 13.08 -12.41 20.06
N ALA A 405 13.65 -13.52 19.59
CA ALA A 405 12.94 -14.80 19.57
C ALA A 405 12.69 -15.36 20.98
N ASP A 406 13.64 -15.20 21.93
CA ASP A 406 13.41 -15.57 23.33
C ASP A 406 12.27 -14.76 23.94
N ILE A 407 12.26 -13.44 23.74
CA ILE A 407 11.18 -12.58 24.25
C ILE A 407 9.86 -12.90 23.56
N SER A 408 9.85 -13.02 22.24
CA SER A 408 8.63 -13.34 21.49
C SER A 408 8.03 -14.67 21.94
N ARG A 409 8.83 -15.69 22.25
CA ARG A 409 8.31 -16.98 22.72
C ARG A 409 7.69 -16.93 24.11
N ASN A 410 8.06 -15.95 24.94
CA ASN A 410 7.72 -15.93 26.37
C ASN A 410 6.85 -14.75 26.83
N ILE A 411 6.87 -13.63 26.11
CA ILE A 411 6.18 -12.39 26.47
C ILE A 411 5.33 -11.93 25.29
N THR A 412 4.10 -11.55 25.61
CA THR A 412 3.22 -10.83 24.69
C THR A 412 2.73 -9.56 25.35
N MET A 413 2.67 -8.47 24.59
CA MET A 413 2.19 -7.19 25.06
C MET A 413 1.00 -6.72 24.22
N ILE A 414 -0.03 -6.23 24.90
CA ILE A 414 -1.14 -5.49 24.31
C ILE A 414 -0.92 -4.02 24.67
N SER A 415 -0.73 -3.19 23.66
CA SER A 415 -0.54 -1.75 23.82
C SER A 415 -1.86 -1.01 23.99
N GLN A 416 -1.83 0.16 24.62
CA GLN A 416 -2.98 1.07 24.79
C GLN A 416 -3.69 1.38 23.46
N GLN A 417 -2.91 1.63 22.39
CA GLN A 417 -3.42 1.80 21.03
C GLN A 417 -2.84 0.71 20.12
N PRO A 418 -3.56 -0.42 19.95
CA PRO A 418 -3.07 -1.52 19.15
C PRO A 418 -3.01 -1.19 17.67
N PHE A 419 -1.96 -1.69 17.01
CA PHE A 419 -1.79 -1.54 15.58
C PHE A 419 -2.41 -2.72 14.82
N ILE A 420 -3.25 -2.40 13.84
CA ILE A 420 -3.84 -3.35 12.89
C ILE A 420 -3.14 -3.18 11.54
N PHE A 421 -2.65 -4.28 10.99
CA PHE A 421 -2.01 -4.30 9.68
C PHE A 421 -3.06 -4.41 8.58
N THR A 422 -2.74 -3.87 7.39
CA THR A 422 -3.57 -4.08 6.21
C THR A 422 -3.65 -5.56 5.87
N GLY A 423 -4.86 -6.03 5.59
CA GLY A 423 -5.19 -7.43 5.30
C GLY A 423 -6.51 -7.83 5.98
N THR A 424 -6.73 -9.12 6.13
CA THR A 424 -7.95 -9.64 6.75
C THR A 424 -7.93 -9.55 8.28
N VAL A 425 -9.10 -9.70 8.92
CA VAL A 425 -9.16 -9.91 10.38
C VAL A 425 -8.40 -11.18 10.76
N ARG A 426 -8.52 -12.25 9.98
CA ARG A 426 -7.79 -13.52 10.16
C ARG A 426 -6.29 -13.31 10.21
N ASP A 427 -5.73 -12.57 9.24
CA ASP A 427 -4.30 -12.28 9.18
C ASP A 427 -3.83 -11.50 10.41
N ASN A 428 -4.66 -10.56 10.86
CA ASN A 428 -4.40 -9.78 12.05
C ASN A 428 -4.46 -10.63 13.33
N LEU A 429 -5.37 -11.60 13.45
CA LEU A 429 -5.42 -12.52 14.58
C LEU A 429 -4.22 -13.47 14.60
N LEU A 430 -3.85 -14.01 13.43
CA LEU A 430 -2.75 -14.96 13.26
C LEU A 430 -1.35 -14.32 13.27
N TYR A 431 -1.26 -13.00 13.15
CA TYR A 431 0.01 -12.26 13.07
C TYR A 431 1.02 -12.67 14.15
N ALA A 432 0.56 -12.75 15.41
CA ALA A 432 1.43 -13.03 16.54
C ALA A 432 1.86 -14.50 16.62
N VAL A 433 1.02 -15.42 16.12
CA VAL A 433 1.33 -16.86 16.04
C VAL A 433 2.35 -17.13 14.92
N ARG A 434 2.15 -16.52 13.74
CA ARG A 434 3.06 -16.64 12.59
C ARG A 434 4.45 -16.04 12.85
N ALA A 435 4.58 -15.12 13.80
CA ALA A 435 5.85 -14.47 14.13
C ALA A 435 6.95 -15.45 14.62
N GLY A 436 6.59 -16.66 15.05
CA GLY A 436 7.54 -17.72 15.40
C GLY A 436 8.22 -18.39 14.20
N GLY A 437 7.81 -18.08 12.96
CA GLY A 437 8.37 -18.65 11.73
C GLY A 437 7.94 -20.09 11.45
N ASP A 438 7.01 -20.64 12.23
CA ASP A 438 6.53 -22.03 12.11
C ASP A 438 5.04 -22.03 11.81
N ASP A 439 4.67 -22.04 10.52
CA ASP A 439 3.28 -22.18 10.06
C ASP A 439 2.66 -23.54 10.47
N LYS A 440 3.44 -24.46 11.06
CA LYS A 440 2.98 -25.76 11.55
C LYS A 440 2.10 -25.67 12.80
N ASN A 441 2.22 -24.61 13.60
CA ASN A 441 1.50 -24.44 14.87
C ASN A 441 0.38 -23.39 14.79
N LEU A 442 -0.24 -23.23 13.62
CA LEU A 442 -1.42 -22.38 13.49
C LEU A 442 -2.58 -22.97 14.31
N PRO A 443 -3.36 -22.13 15.02
CA PRO A 443 -4.57 -22.61 15.70
C PRO A 443 -5.51 -23.22 14.67
N ASP A 444 -6.14 -24.32 15.06
CA ASP A 444 -7.22 -24.92 14.29
C ASP A 444 -8.41 -23.94 14.21
N ARG A 445 -9.29 -24.19 13.24
CA ARG A 445 -10.50 -23.37 13.03
C ARG A 445 -11.31 -23.23 14.33
N SER A 446 -11.51 -24.33 15.06
CA SER A 446 -12.22 -24.36 16.35
C SER A 446 -11.60 -23.44 17.40
N SER A 447 -10.29 -23.50 17.61
CA SER A 447 -9.64 -22.62 18.59
C SER A 447 -9.75 -21.15 18.19
N LEU A 448 -9.62 -20.85 16.90
CA LEU A 448 -9.72 -19.47 16.43
C LEU A 448 -11.13 -18.91 16.63
N LEU A 449 -12.18 -19.66 16.26
CA LEU A 449 -13.57 -19.24 16.49
C LEU A 449 -13.90 -19.15 17.99
N SER A 450 -13.40 -20.08 18.81
CA SER A 450 -13.58 -20.01 20.27
C SER A 450 -12.96 -18.74 20.87
N MET A 451 -11.80 -18.32 20.38
CA MET A 451 -11.16 -17.09 20.86
C MET A 451 -11.94 -15.84 20.46
N VAL A 452 -12.50 -15.81 19.26
CA VAL A 452 -13.35 -14.72 18.78
C VAL A 452 -14.57 -14.57 19.70
N ARG A 453 -15.17 -15.67 20.14
CA ARG A 453 -16.26 -15.70 21.13
C ARG A 453 -15.81 -15.23 22.50
N ASP A 454 -14.72 -15.79 23.02
CA ASP A 454 -14.17 -15.51 24.34
C ASP A 454 -13.85 -14.01 24.55
N VAL A 455 -13.45 -13.31 23.48
CA VAL A 455 -13.11 -11.87 23.50
C VAL A 455 -14.30 -10.98 23.10
N GLY A 456 -15.45 -11.57 22.75
CA GLY A 456 -16.66 -10.84 22.42
C GLY A 456 -16.62 -10.17 21.05
N LEU A 457 -15.91 -10.76 20.09
CA LEU A 457 -15.88 -10.33 18.68
C LEU A 457 -16.93 -11.04 17.82
N GLU A 458 -17.65 -12.03 18.36
CA GLU A 458 -18.56 -12.87 17.57
C GLU A 458 -19.58 -12.06 16.76
N GLU A 459 -20.30 -11.14 17.40
CA GLU A 459 -21.30 -10.30 16.72
C GLU A 459 -20.69 -9.40 15.64
N ASP A 460 -19.53 -8.80 15.91
CA ASP A 460 -18.80 -7.95 14.98
C ASP A 460 -18.42 -8.74 13.70
N ILE A 461 -17.83 -9.93 13.90
CA ILE A 461 -17.38 -10.80 12.80
C ILE A 461 -18.55 -11.41 12.05
N LEU A 462 -19.65 -11.79 12.72
CA LEU A 462 -20.87 -12.25 12.07
C LEU A 462 -21.45 -11.17 11.15
N ARG A 463 -21.52 -9.91 11.62
CA ARG A 463 -21.96 -8.78 10.79
C ARG A 463 -21.05 -8.58 9.58
N PHE A 464 -19.73 -8.72 9.73
CA PHE A 464 -18.81 -8.64 8.60
C PHE A 464 -19.03 -9.79 7.60
N GLY A 465 -19.22 -11.02 8.09
CA GLY A 465 -19.47 -12.19 7.25
C GLY A 465 -20.78 -12.05 6.47
N LEU A 466 -21.86 -11.64 7.15
CA LEU A 466 -23.17 -11.44 6.54
C LEU A 466 -23.14 -10.39 5.42
N ASN A 467 -22.42 -9.28 5.61
CA ASN A 467 -22.34 -8.22 4.59
C ASN A 467 -21.29 -8.48 3.49
N MET A 468 -20.62 -9.63 3.52
CA MET A 468 -19.61 -9.99 2.52
C MET A 468 -20.23 -10.77 1.36
N ALA A 469 -19.72 -10.54 0.14
CA ALA A 469 -19.89 -11.43 -1.01
C ALA A 469 -18.66 -12.34 -1.14
N PRO A 470 -18.66 -13.54 -0.52
CA PRO A 470 -17.51 -14.43 -0.55
C PRO A 470 -17.25 -15.01 -1.96
N PRO A 471 -15.99 -15.38 -2.26
CA PRO A 471 -15.63 -15.94 -3.55
C PRO A 471 -16.37 -17.28 -3.81
N ARG A 472 -16.73 -17.52 -5.07
CA ARG A 472 -17.51 -18.67 -5.53
C ARG A 472 -17.01 -20.01 -4.99
N GLU A 473 -15.69 -20.24 -5.02
CA GLU A 473 -15.06 -21.48 -4.56
C GLU A 473 -15.42 -21.81 -3.10
N ARG A 474 -15.50 -20.80 -2.24
CA ARG A 474 -15.83 -20.99 -0.83
C ARG A 474 -17.31 -21.29 -0.62
N ILE A 475 -18.18 -20.64 -1.39
CA ILE A 475 -19.62 -20.88 -1.32
C ILE A 475 -19.99 -22.26 -1.84
N MET A 476 -19.33 -22.77 -2.88
CA MET A 476 -19.63 -24.10 -3.42
C MET A 476 -19.56 -25.22 -2.37
N LEU A 477 -18.75 -25.06 -1.32
CA LEU A 477 -18.64 -26.01 -0.20
C LEU A 477 -19.78 -25.90 0.83
N LEU A 478 -20.47 -24.76 0.85
CA LEU A 478 -21.49 -24.40 1.85
C LEU A 478 -22.86 -24.10 1.20
N LEU A 479 -22.97 -24.31 -0.11
CA LEU A 479 -24.11 -23.91 -0.93
C LEU A 479 -25.41 -24.48 -0.36
N ASP A 480 -25.44 -25.79 -0.11
CA ASP A 480 -26.60 -26.49 0.44
C ASP A 480 -27.02 -25.92 1.80
N LYS A 481 -26.06 -25.54 2.65
CA LYS A 481 -26.37 -24.96 3.97
C LYS A 481 -27.01 -23.58 3.84
N PHE A 482 -26.51 -22.72 2.95
CA PHE A 482 -27.07 -21.38 2.74
C PHE A 482 -28.45 -21.43 2.08
N LEU A 483 -28.62 -22.29 1.07
CA LEU A 483 -29.92 -22.48 0.41
C LEU A 483 -30.94 -23.11 1.38
N HIS A 484 -30.53 -24.06 2.20
CA HIS A 484 -31.39 -24.60 3.26
C HIS A 484 -31.75 -23.55 4.32
N MET A 485 -30.81 -22.68 4.69
CA MET A 485 -31.13 -21.60 5.62
C MET A 485 -32.14 -20.61 5.04
N ARG A 486 -32.01 -20.28 3.75
CA ARG A 486 -33.02 -19.50 3.03
C ARG A 486 -34.39 -20.18 3.06
N SER A 487 -34.45 -21.50 2.89
CA SER A 487 -35.72 -22.25 2.91
C SER A 487 -36.43 -22.15 4.26
N ILE A 488 -35.67 -22.22 5.36
CA ILE A 488 -36.20 -22.06 6.71
C ILE A 488 -36.77 -20.65 6.92
N ILE A 489 -36.07 -19.62 6.44
CA ILE A 489 -36.51 -18.23 6.57
C ILE A 489 -37.82 -17.99 5.80
N GLN A 490 -37.91 -18.49 4.56
CA GLN A 490 -39.08 -18.30 3.70
C GLN A 490 -40.26 -19.24 4.03
N GLY A 491 -40.01 -20.35 4.71
CA GLY A 491 -41.03 -21.31 5.13
C GLY A 491 -41.44 -21.09 6.58
N GLU A 492 -40.60 -21.54 7.51
CA GLU A 492 -40.91 -21.59 8.95
C GLU A 492 -40.97 -20.21 9.61
N LEU A 493 -40.12 -19.26 9.18
CA LEU A 493 -40.01 -17.95 9.81
C LEU A 493 -40.70 -16.83 9.02
N ASN A 494 -41.43 -17.16 7.94
CA ASN A 494 -42.04 -16.18 7.05
C ASN A 494 -42.91 -15.17 7.79
N GLU A 495 -43.76 -15.63 8.73
CA GLU A 495 -44.63 -14.74 9.51
C GLU A 495 -43.86 -13.76 10.41
N GLN A 496 -42.67 -14.14 10.89
CA GLN A 496 -41.83 -13.28 11.74
C GLN A 496 -41.10 -12.22 10.93
N PHE A 497 -40.84 -12.51 9.65
CA PHE A 497 -40.23 -11.59 8.68
C PHE A 497 -41.26 -10.81 7.86
N ALA A 498 -42.55 -11.18 7.95
CA ALA A 498 -43.64 -10.49 7.28
C ALA A 498 -43.73 -9.04 7.76
N GLY A 499 -43.53 -8.10 6.83
CA GLY A 499 -43.48 -6.65 7.12
C GLY A 499 -42.07 -6.11 7.38
N ILE A 500 -41.04 -6.97 7.41
CA ILE A 500 -39.62 -6.57 7.46
C ILE A 500 -38.96 -6.78 6.10
N ILE A 501 -39.22 -7.92 5.45
CA ILE A 501 -38.68 -8.29 4.14
C ILE A 501 -39.83 -8.47 3.14
N GLU A 502 -39.67 -7.90 1.95
CA GLU A 502 -40.44 -8.24 0.76
C GLU A 502 -39.67 -9.31 -0.02
N PHE A 503 -40.06 -10.58 0.17
CA PHE A 503 -39.40 -11.71 -0.48
C PHE A 503 -39.53 -11.65 -2.00
N TYR A 504 -38.48 -12.07 -2.70
CA TYR A 504 -38.51 -12.14 -4.16
C TYR A 504 -39.53 -13.16 -4.66
N ASP A 505 -40.46 -12.69 -5.47
CA ASP A 505 -41.46 -13.50 -6.16
C ASP A 505 -41.62 -12.99 -7.60
N CYS A 506 -41.46 -13.87 -8.59
CA CYS A 506 -41.43 -13.46 -9.99
C CYS A 506 -42.80 -13.00 -10.50
N HIS A 507 -43.90 -13.44 -9.89
CA HIS A 507 -45.26 -13.16 -10.35
C HIS A 507 -45.81 -11.81 -9.86
N TYR A 508 -45.20 -11.23 -8.84
CA TYR A 508 -45.66 -10.00 -8.24
C TYR A 508 -44.67 -8.86 -8.49
N PHE A 509 -45.23 -7.65 -8.58
CA PHE A 509 -44.43 -6.45 -8.55
C PHE A 509 -43.91 -6.22 -7.13
N LEU A 510 -42.60 -6.00 -7.00
CA LEU A 510 -41.91 -5.82 -5.73
C LEU A 510 -41.74 -4.32 -5.45
N THR A 511 -42.43 -3.83 -4.43
CA THR A 511 -42.54 -2.40 -4.11
C THR A 511 -41.25 -1.83 -3.52
N TYR A 512 -40.50 -2.65 -2.78
CA TYR A 512 -39.27 -2.27 -2.08
C TYR A 512 -38.01 -2.69 -2.84
N CYS A 513 -38.16 -3.11 -4.10
CA CYS A 513 -37.07 -3.40 -5.01
C CYS A 513 -36.98 -2.34 -6.11
N SER A 514 -35.78 -2.19 -6.70
CA SER A 514 -35.59 -1.24 -7.79
C SER A 514 -36.40 -1.64 -9.02
N LEU A 515 -36.72 -0.68 -9.90
CA LEU A 515 -37.34 -1.02 -11.18
C LEU A 515 -36.42 -1.89 -12.04
N ARG A 516 -35.09 -1.73 -11.90
CA ARG A 516 -34.11 -2.66 -12.50
C ARG A 516 -34.35 -4.09 -12.06
N ASP A 517 -34.43 -4.33 -10.75
CA ASP A 517 -34.63 -5.66 -10.18
C ASP A 517 -36.01 -6.21 -10.55
N ASN A 518 -37.01 -5.33 -10.64
CA ASN A 518 -38.34 -5.72 -11.07
C ASN A 518 -38.42 -6.07 -12.56
N ILE A 519 -37.60 -5.52 -13.44
CA ILE A 519 -37.64 -5.83 -14.88
C ILE A 519 -36.76 -7.03 -15.22
N ILE A 520 -35.51 -7.04 -14.74
CA ILE A 520 -34.52 -8.08 -15.06
C ILE A 520 -34.70 -9.31 -14.18
N PHE A 521 -35.03 -9.13 -12.90
CA PHE A 521 -35.28 -10.20 -11.92
C PHE A 521 -34.16 -11.25 -11.85
N GLY A 522 -32.93 -10.77 -11.81
CA GLY A 522 -31.72 -11.58 -11.80
C GLY A 522 -30.49 -10.72 -11.92
N ASP A 523 -29.34 -11.39 -11.92
CA ASP A 523 -28.04 -10.73 -12.02
C ASP A 523 -27.09 -11.49 -12.95
N SER A 524 -26.03 -10.84 -13.41
CA SER A 524 -24.97 -11.47 -14.21
C SER A 524 -23.63 -11.51 -13.49
N LEU A 525 -22.85 -12.56 -13.69
CA LEU A 525 -21.48 -12.66 -13.19
C LEU A 525 -20.56 -11.61 -13.84
N SER A 526 -20.80 -11.28 -15.10
CA SER A 526 -20.06 -10.25 -15.87
C SER A 526 -20.43 -8.80 -15.51
N GLY A 527 -21.59 -8.57 -14.87
CA GLY A 527 -22.13 -7.23 -14.63
C GLY A 527 -22.78 -6.57 -15.86
N GLU A 528 -23.10 -7.35 -16.90
CA GLU A 528 -23.77 -6.84 -18.10
C GLU A 528 -25.17 -6.24 -17.82
N PHE A 529 -25.84 -6.71 -16.77
CA PHE A 529 -27.16 -6.25 -16.33
C PHE A 529 -27.12 -5.32 -15.10
N ASP A 530 -25.96 -4.72 -14.82
CA ASP A 530 -25.86 -3.66 -13.80
C ASP A 530 -26.63 -2.41 -14.25
N THR A 531 -27.20 -1.70 -13.28
CA THR A 531 -28.08 -0.54 -13.51
C THR A 531 -27.44 0.51 -14.43
N GLU A 532 -26.14 0.73 -14.32
CA GLU A 532 -25.35 1.67 -15.11
C GLU A 532 -25.20 1.24 -16.59
N HIS A 533 -25.19 -0.07 -16.86
CA HIS A 533 -24.97 -0.63 -18.20
C HIS A 533 -26.28 -0.90 -18.95
N LEU A 534 -27.38 -1.08 -18.23
CA LEU A 534 -28.68 -1.42 -18.82
C LEU A 534 -29.18 -0.44 -19.89
N PRO A 535 -29.08 0.90 -19.74
CA PRO A 535 -29.55 1.84 -20.77
C PRO A 535 -28.92 1.64 -22.15
N ASP A 536 -27.71 1.08 -22.20
CA ASP A 536 -26.98 0.78 -23.45
C ASP A 536 -26.94 -0.71 -23.80
N ASN A 537 -27.43 -1.59 -22.93
CA ASN A 537 -27.47 -3.02 -23.14
C ASN A 537 -28.43 -3.40 -24.29
N LYS A 538 -27.94 -4.18 -25.26
CA LYS A 538 -28.72 -4.55 -26.46
C LYS A 538 -29.93 -5.44 -26.14
N VAL A 539 -29.78 -6.35 -25.19
CA VAL A 539 -30.84 -7.28 -24.78
C VAL A 539 -31.93 -6.54 -24.02
N PHE A 540 -31.54 -5.67 -23.08
CA PHE A 540 -32.49 -4.81 -22.37
C PHE A 540 -33.23 -3.86 -23.30
N ARG A 541 -32.53 -3.26 -24.26
CA ARG A 541 -33.14 -2.41 -25.30
C ARG A 541 -34.18 -3.15 -26.11
N LYS A 542 -33.83 -4.33 -26.61
CA LYS A 542 -34.77 -5.20 -27.31
C LYS A 542 -36.00 -5.51 -26.45
N LEU A 543 -35.82 -5.79 -25.16
CA LEU A 543 -36.91 -6.05 -24.21
C LEU A 543 -37.87 -4.86 -24.10
N ILE A 544 -37.37 -3.67 -23.79
CA ILE A 544 -38.22 -2.50 -23.56
C ILE A 544 -38.88 -2.00 -24.85
N ASP A 545 -38.24 -2.20 -26.01
CA ASP A 545 -38.78 -1.84 -27.32
C ASP A 545 -39.91 -2.81 -27.71
N GLU A 546 -39.69 -4.12 -27.62
CA GLU A 546 -40.70 -5.15 -27.98
C GLU A 546 -41.90 -5.16 -27.04
N ARG A 547 -41.71 -4.77 -25.78
CA ARG A 547 -42.77 -4.70 -24.76
C ARG A 547 -43.37 -3.32 -24.57
N GLY A 548 -42.92 -2.33 -25.34
CA GLY A 548 -43.47 -0.97 -25.31
C GLY A 548 -43.29 -0.27 -23.95
N LEU A 549 -42.20 -0.58 -23.23
CA LEU A 549 -41.90 -0.02 -21.91
C LEU A 549 -41.05 1.26 -21.97
N GLU A 550 -40.33 1.51 -23.08
CA GLU A 550 -39.36 2.60 -23.11
C GLU A 550 -39.99 3.98 -22.83
N GLU A 551 -41.10 4.31 -23.48
CA GLU A 551 -41.76 5.61 -23.30
C GLU A 551 -42.30 5.79 -21.87
N ASP A 552 -42.86 4.73 -21.28
CA ASP A 552 -43.37 4.75 -19.90
C ASP A 552 -42.21 4.98 -18.90
N LEU A 553 -41.08 4.28 -19.08
CA LEU A 553 -39.90 4.41 -18.21
C LEU A 553 -39.21 5.76 -18.37
N VAL A 554 -39.10 6.28 -19.59
CA VAL A 554 -38.52 7.60 -19.85
C VAL A 554 -39.40 8.71 -19.29
N ALA A 555 -40.73 8.60 -19.42
CA ALA A 555 -41.68 9.55 -18.85
C ALA A 555 -41.59 9.58 -17.32
N LEU A 556 -41.49 8.41 -16.68
CA LEU A 556 -41.29 8.30 -15.24
C LEU A 556 -39.98 8.96 -14.80
N GLY A 557 -38.87 8.71 -15.52
CA GLY A 557 -37.57 9.32 -15.22
C GLY A 557 -37.59 10.83 -15.36
N LEU A 558 -38.31 11.35 -16.37
CA LEU A 558 -38.50 12.78 -16.56
C LEU A 558 -39.30 13.41 -15.42
N ASP A 559 -40.35 12.75 -14.94
CA ASP A 559 -41.15 13.22 -13.80
C ASP A 559 -40.32 13.24 -12.51
N ILE A 560 -39.56 12.18 -12.24
CA ILE A 560 -38.64 12.11 -11.10
C ILE A 560 -37.61 13.25 -11.20
N ALA A 561 -36.95 13.43 -12.34
CA ALA A 561 -35.96 14.48 -12.53
C ALA A 561 -36.56 15.88 -12.28
N ARG A 562 -37.71 16.19 -12.89
CA ARG A 562 -38.39 17.49 -12.73
C ARG A 562 -38.70 17.79 -11.27
N LYS A 563 -39.31 16.85 -10.56
CA LYS A 563 -39.69 17.04 -9.15
C LYS A 563 -38.48 17.14 -8.24
N THR A 564 -37.45 16.32 -8.47
CA THR A 564 -36.21 16.31 -7.68
C THR A 564 -35.45 17.63 -7.81
N VAL A 565 -35.20 18.09 -9.04
CA VAL A 565 -34.50 19.36 -9.29
C VAL A 565 -35.32 20.55 -8.77
N HIS A 566 -36.64 20.53 -8.93
CA HIS A 566 -37.51 21.59 -8.42
C HIS A 566 -37.49 21.67 -6.88
N LEU A 567 -37.53 20.53 -6.18
CA LEU A 567 -37.50 20.49 -4.70
C LEU A 567 -36.17 20.96 -4.12
N LEU A 568 -35.06 20.63 -4.77
CA LEU A 568 -33.70 20.94 -4.28
C LEU A 568 -33.22 22.35 -4.63
N LYS A 569 -33.87 23.04 -5.56
CA LYS A 569 -33.54 24.42 -5.95
C LYS A 569 -33.54 25.40 -4.77
N ASP A 570 -34.35 25.12 -3.74
CA ASP A 570 -34.57 26.01 -2.59
C ASP A 570 -33.88 25.55 -1.28
N ILE A 571 -33.42 24.29 -1.19
CA ILE A 571 -32.97 23.66 0.08
C ILE A 571 -31.44 23.42 0.13
N GLY A 572 -30.74 23.42 -1.01
CA GLY A 572 -29.31 23.09 -1.07
C GLY A 572 -29.02 21.59 -0.92
N GLU A 573 -27.75 21.22 -0.77
CA GLU A 573 -27.32 19.82 -0.61
C GLU A 573 -27.67 19.26 0.79
N ASP A 574 -28.93 18.91 1.02
CA ASP A 574 -29.35 18.17 2.22
C ASP A 574 -29.09 16.66 2.02
N GLU A 575 -28.12 16.13 2.77
CA GLU A 575 -27.70 14.73 2.75
C GLU A 575 -28.86 13.77 3.01
N PHE A 576 -29.83 14.14 3.87
CA PHE A 576 -30.99 13.31 4.20
C PHE A 576 -32.01 13.21 3.06
N PHE A 577 -32.08 14.22 2.20
CA PHE A 577 -32.99 14.19 1.05
C PHE A 577 -32.49 13.23 -0.03
N PHE A 578 -31.18 13.23 -0.29
CA PHE A 578 -30.58 12.36 -1.31
C PHE A 578 -30.61 10.87 -0.93
N GLU A 579 -30.60 10.52 0.36
CA GLU A 579 -30.84 9.14 0.82
C GLU A 579 -32.22 8.60 0.42
N ARG A 580 -33.19 9.48 0.15
CA ARG A 580 -34.57 9.12 -0.25
C ARG A 580 -34.88 9.44 -1.71
N SER A 581 -33.86 9.76 -2.50
CA SER A 581 -33.97 10.08 -3.92
C SER A 581 -33.23 9.05 -4.77
N PRO A 582 -33.76 8.66 -5.95
CA PRO A 582 -33.00 7.86 -6.90
C PRO A 582 -31.86 8.66 -7.59
N MET A 583 -31.86 9.99 -7.47
CA MET A 583 -30.82 10.89 -8.02
C MET A 583 -29.72 11.09 -6.99
N GLN A 584 -28.45 10.99 -7.41
CA GLN A 584 -27.30 11.25 -6.54
C GLN A 584 -26.98 12.76 -6.48
N ALA A 585 -26.36 13.22 -5.40
CA ALA A 585 -26.02 14.64 -5.19
C ALA A 585 -25.14 15.23 -6.31
N ASN A 586 -24.13 14.48 -6.74
CA ASN A 586 -23.22 14.85 -7.84
C ASN A 586 -23.89 14.83 -9.24
N GLU A 587 -25.11 14.30 -9.36
CA GLU A 587 -25.85 14.23 -10.63
C GLU A 587 -26.82 15.42 -10.80
N LEU A 588 -27.06 16.19 -9.74
CA LEU A 588 -28.07 17.26 -9.71
C LEU A 588 -27.87 18.30 -10.82
N GLU A 589 -26.65 18.82 -10.97
CA GLU A 589 -26.33 19.82 -12.01
C GLU A 589 -26.53 19.27 -13.43
N ASN A 590 -26.22 17.99 -13.63
CA ASN A 590 -26.38 17.34 -14.94
C ASN A 590 -27.85 17.21 -15.30
N TYR A 591 -28.69 16.78 -14.35
CA TYR A 591 -30.14 16.68 -14.57
C TYR A 591 -30.79 18.06 -14.68
N ALA A 592 -30.33 19.07 -13.94
CA ALA A 592 -30.80 20.45 -14.09
C ALA A 592 -30.53 20.98 -15.50
N THR A 593 -29.31 20.81 -16.01
CA THR A 593 -28.92 21.21 -17.37
C THR A 593 -29.75 20.45 -18.42
N LEU A 594 -29.94 19.14 -18.23
CA LEU A 594 -30.77 18.31 -19.11
C LEU A 594 -32.22 18.82 -19.18
N LEU A 595 -32.80 19.22 -18.04
CA LEU A 595 -34.16 19.74 -17.98
C LEU A 595 -34.29 21.12 -18.61
N ASP A 596 -33.29 22.00 -18.44
CA ASP A 596 -33.23 23.31 -19.11
C ASP A 596 -33.18 23.15 -20.63
N ASP A 597 -32.38 22.20 -21.14
CA ASP A 597 -32.30 21.88 -22.57
C ASP A 597 -33.61 21.31 -23.14
N LEU A 598 -34.35 20.53 -22.34
CA LEU A 598 -35.62 19.92 -22.74
C LEU A 598 -36.82 20.89 -22.63
N GLY A 599 -36.78 21.85 -21.70
CA GLY A 599 -37.90 22.73 -21.39
C GLY A 599 -39.18 21.94 -21.08
N ASN A 600 -40.24 22.13 -21.88
CA ASN A 600 -41.50 21.36 -21.81
C ASN A 600 -41.61 20.24 -22.86
N GLY A 601 -40.54 19.96 -23.60
CA GLY A 601 -40.50 18.93 -24.63
C GLY A 601 -40.12 17.53 -24.11
N SER A 602 -40.26 16.54 -24.99
CA SER A 602 -39.82 15.15 -24.76
C SER A 602 -38.38 14.93 -25.24
N PRO A 603 -37.61 14.04 -24.59
CA PRO A 603 -36.23 13.75 -24.96
C PRO A 603 -36.13 13.09 -26.35
N ARG A 604 -35.39 13.73 -27.27
CA ARG A 604 -35.21 13.27 -28.65
C ARG A 604 -33.87 12.57 -28.87
N GLN A 605 -32.85 12.94 -28.12
CA GLN A 605 -31.52 12.34 -28.26
C GLN A 605 -31.42 11.07 -27.41
N ARG A 606 -30.72 10.06 -27.95
CA ARG A 606 -30.50 8.78 -27.25
C ARG A 606 -29.81 8.97 -25.90
N GLN A 607 -28.83 9.87 -25.81
CA GLN A 607 -28.12 10.15 -24.57
C GLN A 607 -29.04 10.69 -23.47
N GLN A 608 -29.96 11.60 -23.83
CA GLN A 608 -30.95 12.16 -22.91
C GLN A 608 -31.91 11.07 -22.41
N ARG A 609 -32.38 10.18 -23.30
CA ARG A 609 -33.21 9.03 -22.94
C ARG A 609 -32.46 8.06 -22.01
N ASN A 610 -31.19 7.76 -22.28
CA ASN A 610 -30.37 6.90 -21.42
C ASN A 610 -30.23 7.46 -20.00
N GLN A 611 -29.98 8.76 -19.86
CA GLN A 611 -29.84 9.41 -18.55
C GLN A 611 -31.15 9.33 -17.74
N LEU A 612 -32.31 9.49 -18.39
CA LEU A 612 -33.60 9.37 -17.74
C LEU A 612 -33.93 7.91 -17.40
N LEU A 613 -33.61 6.96 -18.29
CA LEU A 613 -33.75 5.53 -18.01
C LEU A 613 -32.91 5.09 -16.81
N LEU A 614 -31.67 5.59 -16.69
CA LEU A 614 -30.81 5.29 -15.56
C LEU A 614 -31.46 5.71 -14.22
N LEU A 615 -32.05 6.91 -14.20
CA LEU A 615 -32.76 7.42 -13.04
C LEU A 615 -33.99 6.56 -12.70
N THR A 616 -34.75 6.16 -13.71
CA THR A 616 -35.91 5.27 -13.55
C THR A 616 -35.51 3.89 -13.05
N LEU A 617 -34.43 3.30 -13.54
CA LEU A 617 -33.97 1.98 -13.14
C LEU A 617 -33.56 1.93 -11.65
N ARG A 618 -33.05 3.04 -11.11
CA ARG A 618 -32.74 3.20 -9.68
C ARG A 618 -33.96 3.44 -8.80
N PHE A 619 -35.13 3.72 -9.38
CA PHE A 619 -36.33 4.05 -8.62
C PHE A 619 -36.86 2.85 -7.84
N VAL A 620 -37.10 3.03 -6.53
CA VAL A 620 -37.70 2.06 -5.61
C VAL A 620 -39.01 2.66 -5.08
N PRO A 621 -40.19 2.21 -5.55
CA PRO A 621 -41.47 2.85 -5.23
C PRO A 621 -41.78 2.97 -3.72
N GLY A 622 -41.42 1.95 -2.93
CA GLY A 622 -41.65 1.93 -1.48
C GLY A 622 -40.70 2.83 -0.67
N ARG A 623 -39.57 3.24 -1.26
CA ARG A 623 -38.53 4.06 -0.60
C ARG A 623 -38.55 5.51 -1.07
N HIS A 624 -38.77 5.74 -2.36
CA HIS A 624 -38.69 7.05 -2.99
C HIS A 624 -40.08 7.69 -3.08
N SER A 625 -40.39 8.61 -2.17
CA SER A 625 -41.69 9.29 -2.13
C SER A 625 -41.87 10.42 -3.14
N ILE A 626 -40.91 10.62 -4.06
CA ILE A 626 -40.88 11.78 -4.97
C ILE A 626 -41.97 11.72 -6.04
N THR A 627 -42.34 10.50 -6.45
CA THR A 627 -43.33 10.20 -7.48
C THR A 627 -43.92 8.83 -7.19
N GLY A 628 -45.18 8.60 -7.54
CA GLY A 628 -45.82 7.29 -7.51
C GLY A 628 -45.61 6.52 -8.83
N LEU A 629 -45.74 5.20 -8.79
CA LEU A 629 -45.73 4.39 -10.01
C LEU A 629 -46.99 4.71 -10.85
N PRO A 630 -46.86 4.97 -12.17
CA PRO A 630 -48.01 5.16 -13.05
C PRO A 630 -48.96 3.94 -13.05
N GLU A 631 -50.27 4.19 -13.17
CA GLU A 631 -51.29 3.12 -13.21
C GLU A 631 -51.02 2.13 -14.36
N GLY A 632 -51.00 0.83 -14.02
CA GLY A 632 -50.81 -0.28 -14.95
C GLY A 632 -49.37 -0.49 -15.43
N LEU A 633 -48.39 0.29 -14.94
CA LEU A 633 -46.98 0.08 -15.27
C LEU A 633 -46.39 -1.16 -14.56
N ASP A 634 -46.86 -1.45 -13.35
CA ASP A 634 -46.55 -2.66 -12.59
C ASP A 634 -46.87 -3.94 -13.38
N ASP A 635 -48.08 -4.06 -13.91
CA ASP A 635 -48.51 -5.22 -14.71
C ASP A 635 -47.67 -5.36 -15.99
N LYS A 636 -47.35 -4.25 -16.66
CA LYS A 636 -46.48 -4.26 -17.84
C LYS A 636 -45.05 -4.69 -17.50
N ILE A 637 -44.51 -4.25 -16.36
CA ILE A 637 -43.18 -4.63 -15.89
C ILE A 637 -43.13 -6.13 -15.59
N VAL A 638 -44.13 -6.68 -14.91
CA VAL A 638 -44.22 -8.13 -14.62
C VAL A 638 -44.34 -8.93 -15.93
N ALA A 639 -45.16 -8.48 -16.88
CA ALA A 639 -45.26 -9.13 -18.20
C ALA A 639 -43.95 -9.10 -18.99
N ALA A 640 -43.20 -7.98 -18.94
CA ALA A 640 -41.90 -7.88 -19.56
C ALA A 640 -40.84 -8.77 -18.87
N ARG A 641 -40.86 -8.84 -17.54
CA ARG A 641 -40.01 -9.75 -16.75
C ARG A 641 -40.18 -11.20 -17.18
N HIS A 642 -41.42 -11.68 -17.28
CA HIS A 642 -41.67 -13.07 -17.71
C HIS A 642 -41.11 -13.34 -19.10
N TYR A 643 -41.32 -12.41 -20.04
CA TYR A 643 -40.74 -12.53 -21.37
C TYR A 643 -39.21 -12.53 -21.36
N PHE A 644 -38.59 -11.65 -20.56
CA PHE A 644 -37.13 -11.58 -20.44
C PHE A 644 -36.56 -12.90 -19.93
N LEU A 645 -37.11 -13.44 -18.85
CA LEU A 645 -36.65 -14.69 -18.25
C LEU A 645 -36.83 -15.88 -19.20
N GLU A 646 -38.02 -16.09 -19.77
CA GLU A 646 -38.30 -17.26 -20.62
C GLU A 646 -37.66 -17.18 -22.00
N HIS A 647 -37.81 -16.04 -22.69
CA HIS A 647 -37.52 -15.95 -24.13
C HIS A 647 -36.15 -15.36 -24.44
N LEU A 648 -35.62 -14.49 -23.57
CA LEU A 648 -34.30 -13.90 -23.76
C LEU A 648 -33.23 -14.66 -22.99
N MET A 649 -33.51 -15.05 -21.75
CA MET A 649 -32.55 -15.74 -20.89
C MET A 649 -32.72 -17.27 -20.84
N GLY A 650 -33.82 -17.82 -21.37
CA GLY A 650 -34.08 -19.27 -21.41
C GLY A 650 -34.25 -19.90 -20.02
N VAL A 651 -34.79 -19.15 -19.06
CA VAL A 651 -35.06 -19.56 -17.68
C VAL A 651 -36.44 -20.19 -17.61
N ASP A 652 -36.53 -21.38 -17.01
CA ASP A 652 -37.81 -22.04 -16.73
C ASP A 652 -38.43 -21.45 -15.45
N ILE A 653 -39.37 -20.53 -15.64
CA ILE A 653 -40.08 -19.87 -14.53
C ILE A 653 -40.93 -20.88 -13.76
N GLU A 654 -41.57 -21.83 -14.45
CA GLU A 654 -42.43 -22.83 -13.82
C GLU A 654 -41.64 -23.78 -12.92
N ALA A 655 -40.42 -24.14 -13.33
CA ALA A 655 -39.52 -24.93 -12.49
C ALA A 655 -39.06 -24.13 -11.25
N CYS A 656 -38.69 -22.85 -11.42
CA CYS A 656 -38.34 -21.99 -10.28
C CYS A 656 -39.52 -21.79 -9.31
N PHE A 657 -40.72 -21.58 -9.85
CA PHE A 657 -41.95 -21.44 -9.07
C PHE A 657 -42.31 -22.73 -8.35
N THR A 658 -42.25 -23.88 -9.04
CA THR A 658 -42.51 -25.19 -8.43
C THR A 658 -41.55 -25.46 -7.27
N SER A 659 -40.27 -25.09 -7.42
CA SER A 659 -39.31 -25.18 -6.33
C SER A 659 -39.66 -24.24 -5.18
N THR A 660 -40.08 -23.01 -5.46
CA THR A 660 -40.48 -22.02 -4.45
C THR A 660 -41.73 -22.45 -3.67
N SER A 661 -42.74 -22.97 -4.38
CA SER A 661 -43.99 -23.45 -3.79
C SER A 661 -43.76 -24.73 -2.97
N ARG A 662 -42.98 -25.69 -3.47
CA ARG A 662 -42.57 -26.88 -2.68
C ARG A 662 -41.76 -26.51 -1.45
N LEU A 663 -40.91 -25.51 -1.55
CA LEU A 663 -40.14 -24.99 -0.43
C LEU A 663 -41.05 -24.37 0.64
N ARG A 664 -42.07 -23.60 0.25
CA ARG A 664 -43.09 -23.05 1.15
C ARG A 664 -43.95 -24.15 1.80
N GLU A 665 -44.30 -25.21 1.08
CA GLU A 665 -45.21 -26.26 1.57
C GLU A 665 -44.53 -27.41 2.33
N SER A 666 -43.29 -27.76 1.98
CA SER A 666 -42.61 -28.96 2.48
C SER A 666 -41.23 -28.71 3.10
N GLY A 667 -40.70 -27.48 2.99
CA GLY A 667 -39.37 -27.12 3.50
C GLY A 667 -38.20 -27.77 2.73
N VAL A 668 -38.46 -28.51 1.66
CA VAL A 668 -37.44 -29.23 0.88
C VAL A 668 -37.00 -28.41 -0.33
N LEU A 669 -35.69 -28.19 -0.46
CA LEU A 669 -35.08 -27.56 -1.63
C LEU A 669 -34.96 -28.61 -2.75
N ALA A 670 -35.75 -28.48 -3.82
CA ALA A 670 -35.60 -29.32 -5.00
C ALA A 670 -34.57 -28.68 -5.94
N SER A 671 -33.42 -29.32 -6.13
CA SER A 671 -32.45 -28.88 -7.14
C SER A 671 -33.12 -28.90 -8.52
N LEU A 672 -33.11 -27.78 -9.24
CA LEU A 672 -33.63 -27.70 -10.60
C LEU A 672 -32.89 -28.70 -11.51
N PRO A 673 -33.58 -29.51 -12.34
CA PRO A 673 -32.92 -30.46 -13.21
C PRO A 673 -32.12 -29.74 -14.31
N MET A 674 -30.83 -30.09 -14.43
CA MET A 674 -29.90 -29.69 -15.50
C MET A 674 -29.63 -28.18 -15.69
N TYR A 675 -28.74 -27.63 -14.85
CA TYR A 675 -27.92 -26.47 -15.24
C TYR A 675 -26.44 -26.80 -15.00
N THR A 676 -25.86 -27.60 -15.90
CA THR A 676 -24.49 -28.14 -15.79
C THR A 676 -23.41 -27.23 -16.37
N ASP A 677 -23.77 -26.07 -16.92
CA ASP A 677 -22.85 -25.05 -17.46
C ASP A 677 -23.19 -23.68 -16.83
N PRO A 678 -22.23 -22.91 -16.31
CA PRO A 678 -22.52 -21.65 -15.65
C PRO A 678 -22.99 -20.64 -16.68
N ARG A 679 -24.30 -20.33 -16.67
CA ARG A 679 -24.81 -19.14 -17.35
C ARG A 679 -24.16 -17.92 -16.72
N ASP A 680 -23.91 -16.92 -17.55
CA ASP A 680 -23.54 -15.61 -17.04
C ASP A 680 -24.69 -15.00 -16.22
N PHE A 681 -25.94 -15.26 -16.60
CA PHE A 681 -27.15 -14.78 -15.93
C PHE A 681 -27.72 -15.77 -14.90
N ILE A 682 -28.02 -15.27 -13.70
CA ILE A 682 -28.58 -16.00 -12.55
C ILE A 682 -29.91 -15.31 -12.16
N PRO A 683 -31.06 -15.96 -12.34
CA PRO A 683 -32.35 -15.39 -11.94
C PRO A 683 -32.47 -15.30 -10.42
N PHE A 684 -33.31 -14.40 -9.92
CA PHE A 684 -33.70 -14.38 -8.50
C PHE A 684 -34.62 -15.55 -8.16
N CYS A 685 -34.07 -16.76 -8.24
CA CYS A 685 -34.73 -18.00 -7.86
C CYS A 685 -34.29 -18.46 -6.47
N PRO A 686 -35.21 -18.86 -5.56
CA PRO A 686 -34.82 -19.37 -4.24
C PRO A 686 -33.90 -20.60 -4.27
N ALA A 687 -33.90 -21.37 -5.37
CA ALA A 687 -33.02 -22.51 -5.57
C ALA A 687 -31.60 -22.16 -6.06
N GLU A 688 -31.32 -20.89 -6.39
CA GLU A 688 -30.06 -20.42 -6.97
C GLU A 688 -29.30 -19.48 -6.02
N TYR A 689 -27.97 -19.49 -6.08
CA TYR A 689 -27.15 -18.61 -5.26
C TYR A 689 -26.65 -17.39 -6.03
N LEU A 690 -26.81 -16.20 -5.45
CA LEU A 690 -26.43 -14.92 -6.05
C LEU A 690 -24.99 -14.55 -5.68
N TYR A 691 -24.02 -14.94 -6.50
CA TYR A 691 -22.58 -14.85 -6.16
C TYR A 691 -22.02 -13.43 -6.00
N ARG A 692 -22.68 -12.40 -6.55
CA ARG A 692 -22.27 -10.99 -6.40
C ARG A 692 -22.91 -10.30 -5.20
N HIS A 693 -23.90 -10.95 -4.59
CA HIS A 693 -24.67 -10.42 -3.47
C HIS A 693 -24.08 -10.87 -2.15
N SER A 694 -24.37 -10.14 -1.07
CA SER A 694 -23.87 -10.50 0.24
C SER A 694 -24.49 -11.81 0.75
N LEU A 695 -23.87 -12.45 1.75
CA LEU A 695 -24.49 -13.59 2.44
C LEU A 695 -25.86 -13.22 3.00
N LYS A 696 -26.00 -12.01 3.54
CA LYS A 696 -27.24 -11.43 4.05
C LYS A 696 -28.33 -11.45 2.98
N ASP A 697 -28.04 -10.87 1.82
CA ASP A 697 -29.00 -10.78 0.72
C ASP A 697 -29.34 -12.17 0.17
N ASN A 698 -28.38 -13.09 0.17
CA ASN A 698 -28.62 -14.49 -0.22
C ASN A 698 -29.47 -15.24 0.80
N ILE A 699 -29.28 -15.04 2.10
CA ILE A 699 -30.01 -15.78 3.14
C ILE A 699 -31.45 -15.24 3.26
N PHE A 700 -31.62 -13.92 3.31
CA PHE A 700 -32.91 -13.28 3.46
C PHE A 700 -33.70 -13.20 2.16
N PHE A 701 -33.02 -13.04 1.02
CA PHE A 701 -33.56 -13.18 -0.33
C PHE A 701 -34.82 -12.32 -0.59
N GLY A 702 -34.68 -11.01 -0.41
CA GLY A 702 -35.77 -10.04 -0.60
C GLY A 702 -35.34 -8.60 -0.32
N GLY A 703 -36.20 -7.65 -0.67
CA GLY A 703 -36.01 -6.22 -0.38
C GLY A 703 -36.36 -5.88 1.08
N ILE A 704 -35.56 -5.04 1.73
CA ILE A 704 -35.81 -4.59 3.11
C ILE A 704 -36.83 -3.44 3.12
N ILE A 705 -37.90 -3.58 3.88
CA ILE A 705 -39.03 -2.63 3.95
C ILE A 705 -38.67 -1.39 4.80
N ARG A 706 -37.88 -1.54 5.88
CA ARG A 706 -37.46 -0.46 6.81
C ARG A 706 -36.03 -0.66 7.33
N GLU A 707 -35.23 0.40 7.40
CA GLU A 707 -33.77 0.27 7.60
C GLU A 707 -33.24 0.31 9.05
N THR A 708 -33.98 0.72 10.10
CA THR A 708 -33.30 1.07 11.38
C THR A 708 -33.76 0.41 12.69
N PRO A 709 -35.04 0.14 13.01
CA PRO A 709 -35.39 -0.68 14.18
C PRO A 709 -35.52 -2.18 13.86
N ASP A 710 -35.85 -2.51 12.61
CA ASP A 710 -36.22 -3.87 12.22
C ASP A 710 -35.03 -4.71 11.75
N GLU A 711 -33.89 -4.10 11.37
CA GLU A 711 -32.66 -4.85 11.05
C GLU A 711 -32.08 -5.55 12.29
N GLU A 712 -31.98 -4.89 13.44
CA GLU A 712 -31.50 -5.55 14.66
C GLU A 712 -32.42 -6.70 15.08
N ARG A 713 -33.73 -6.50 14.89
CA ARG A 713 -34.74 -7.55 15.08
C ARG A 713 -34.55 -8.70 14.08
N LEU A 714 -34.31 -8.39 12.81
CA LEU A 714 -34.00 -9.35 11.74
C LEU A 714 -32.83 -10.26 12.13
N TYR A 715 -31.72 -9.65 12.57
CA TYR A 715 -30.55 -10.40 13.02
C TYR A 715 -30.87 -11.23 14.26
N SER A 716 -31.53 -10.66 15.26
CA SER A 716 -31.85 -11.40 16.50
C SER A 716 -32.67 -12.67 16.25
N VAL A 717 -33.66 -12.61 15.35
CA VAL A 717 -34.50 -13.77 14.97
C VAL A 717 -33.70 -14.78 14.16
N ALA A 718 -32.84 -14.32 13.26
CA ALA A 718 -32.04 -15.19 12.40
C ALA A 718 -30.93 -15.94 13.16
N MET A 719 -30.35 -15.35 14.22
CA MET A 719 -29.24 -15.96 14.96
C MET A 719 -29.60 -17.31 15.59
N ASP A 720 -30.79 -17.44 16.17
CA ASP A 720 -31.27 -18.70 16.74
C ASP A 720 -31.36 -19.80 15.66
N ALA A 721 -31.82 -19.43 14.47
CA ALA A 721 -31.94 -20.35 13.35
C ALA A 721 -30.55 -20.74 12.79
N PHE A 722 -29.63 -19.77 12.67
CA PHE A 722 -28.24 -20.03 12.29
C PHE A 722 -27.55 -20.98 13.27
N ALA A 723 -27.83 -20.85 14.57
CA ALA A 723 -27.27 -21.71 15.60
C ALA A 723 -27.76 -23.16 15.44
N ARG A 724 -29.08 -23.35 15.30
CA ARG A 724 -29.69 -24.69 15.16
C ARG A 724 -29.20 -25.42 13.91
N GLN A 725 -28.93 -24.70 12.83
CA GLN A 725 -28.45 -25.25 11.56
C GLN A 725 -26.92 -25.35 11.47
N GLY A 726 -26.18 -24.98 12.51
CA GLY A 726 -24.71 -25.00 12.51
C GLY A 726 -24.08 -24.05 11.48
N LEU A 727 -24.79 -22.99 11.09
CA LEU A 727 -24.34 -22.01 10.11
C LEU A 727 -23.52 -20.87 10.73
N LEU A 728 -23.69 -20.62 12.04
CA LEU A 728 -22.96 -19.57 12.76
C LEU A 728 -21.44 -19.67 12.58
N ASP A 729 -20.87 -20.86 12.79
CA ASP A 729 -19.43 -21.08 12.65
C ASP A 729 -18.94 -20.82 11.21
N GLU A 730 -19.78 -21.09 10.20
CA GLU A 730 -19.42 -20.88 8.79
C GLU A 730 -19.45 -19.39 8.44
N ILE A 731 -20.49 -18.67 8.85
CA ILE A 731 -20.59 -17.22 8.66
C ILE A 731 -19.47 -16.51 9.42
N LEU A 732 -19.18 -16.94 10.65
CA LEU A 732 -18.11 -16.40 11.48
C LEU A 732 -16.76 -16.63 10.79
N ASP A 733 -16.50 -17.83 10.28
CA ASP A 733 -15.28 -18.13 9.53
C ASP A 733 -15.16 -17.30 8.24
N ILE A 734 -16.27 -17.02 7.54
CA ILE A 734 -16.28 -16.10 6.39
C ILE A 734 -15.97 -14.67 6.82
N GLY A 735 -16.57 -14.21 7.91
CA GLY A 735 -16.36 -12.85 8.44
C GLY A 735 -14.93 -12.56 8.86
N LEU A 736 -14.15 -13.58 9.20
CA LEU A 736 -12.71 -13.42 9.48
C LEU A 736 -11.91 -12.92 8.28
N ASP A 737 -12.40 -13.14 7.06
CA ASP A 737 -11.72 -12.70 5.85
C ASP A 737 -12.09 -11.25 5.48
N PHE A 738 -12.75 -10.54 6.39
CA PHE A 738 -13.07 -9.13 6.24
C PHE A 738 -11.79 -8.29 6.14
N GLU A 739 -11.69 -7.54 5.04
CA GLU A 739 -10.59 -6.61 4.79
C GLU A 739 -10.71 -5.37 5.68
N VAL A 740 -9.79 -5.23 6.64
CA VAL A 740 -9.82 -4.18 7.67
C VAL A 740 -9.39 -2.80 7.13
N GLY A 741 -8.93 -2.75 5.88
CA GLY A 741 -8.48 -1.53 5.20
C GLY A 741 -7.09 -1.05 5.63
N SER A 742 -6.77 0.21 5.33
CA SER A 742 -5.42 0.75 5.56
C SER A 742 -5.23 1.08 7.04
N LYS A 743 -4.36 0.32 7.72
CA LYS A 743 -4.11 0.45 9.17
C LYS A 743 -5.36 0.18 10.04
N GLY A 744 -6.30 -0.62 9.55
CA GLY A 744 -7.53 -0.93 10.28
C GLY A 744 -8.51 0.24 10.36
N ASP A 745 -8.57 1.09 9.34
CA ASP A 745 -9.49 2.24 9.26
C ASP A 745 -10.98 1.83 9.21
N ARG A 746 -11.27 0.59 8.79
CA ARG A 746 -12.63 0.02 8.79
C ARG A 746 -13.05 -0.61 10.11
N LEU A 747 -12.22 -0.53 11.15
CA LEU A 747 -12.52 -1.07 12.49
C LEU A 747 -12.67 0.06 13.52
N SER A 748 -13.67 -0.09 14.39
CA SER A 748 -13.86 0.81 15.54
C SER A 748 -12.69 0.71 16.54
N GLY A 749 -12.55 1.68 17.44
CA GLY A 749 -11.54 1.63 18.51
C GLY A 749 -11.63 0.34 19.34
N GLY A 750 -12.84 -0.01 19.78
CA GLY A 750 -13.10 -1.22 20.55
C GLY A 750 -12.81 -2.50 19.76
N GLN A 751 -13.20 -2.58 18.48
CA GLN A 751 -12.91 -3.73 17.62
C GLN A 751 -11.40 -3.95 17.45
N ARG A 752 -10.64 -2.88 17.20
CA ARG A 752 -9.17 -2.96 17.11
C ARG A 752 -8.56 -3.50 18.41
N GLN A 753 -9.09 -3.09 19.55
CA GLN A 753 -8.64 -3.54 20.85
C GLN A 753 -8.98 -5.01 21.12
N LYS A 754 -10.21 -5.44 20.83
CA LYS A 754 -10.59 -6.85 20.91
C LYS A 754 -9.73 -7.74 20.00
N VAL A 755 -9.45 -7.33 18.76
CA VAL A 755 -8.58 -8.07 17.84
C VAL A 755 -7.16 -8.21 18.40
N ALA A 756 -6.63 -7.16 19.03
CA ALA A 756 -5.31 -7.21 19.65
C ALA A 756 -5.26 -8.12 20.88
N ILE A 757 -6.31 -8.14 21.69
CA ILE A 757 -6.46 -9.07 22.82
C ILE A 757 -6.52 -10.50 22.30
N ALA A 758 -7.40 -10.80 21.34
CA ALA A 758 -7.51 -12.13 20.75
C ALA A 758 -6.18 -12.59 20.13
N ARG A 759 -5.50 -11.72 19.36
CA ARG A 759 -4.15 -11.96 18.83
C ARG A 759 -3.16 -12.34 19.93
N ALA A 760 -3.18 -11.63 21.05
CA ALA A 760 -2.25 -11.87 22.15
C ALA A 760 -2.54 -13.18 22.89
N LEU A 761 -3.82 -13.50 23.09
CA LEU A 761 -4.25 -14.73 23.74
C LEU A 761 -4.02 -15.97 22.86
N LEU A 762 -4.19 -15.86 21.53
CA LEU A 762 -3.89 -16.95 20.58
C LEU A 762 -2.42 -17.37 20.58
N LYS A 763 -1.50 -16.42 20.83
CA LYS A 763 -0.07 -16.71 20.92
C LYS A 763 0.31 -17.51 22.18
N ASP A 764 -0.55 -17.50 23.20
CA ASP A 764 -0.44 -18.23 24.45
C ASP A 764 0.96 -18.21 25.12
N THR A 765 1.48 -17.01 25.39
CA THR A 765 2.76 -16.86 26.09
C THR A 765 2.63 -16.94 27.62
N PRO A 766 3.66 -17.43 28.35
CA PRO A 766 3.69 -17.48 29.82
C PRO A 766 3.51 -16.12 30.53
N ILE A 767 3.93 -15.04 29.87
CA ILE A 767 3.78 -13.67 30.37
C ILE A 767 2.91 -12.87 29.41
N LEU A 768 1.91 -12.18 29.95
CA LEU A 768 1.05 -11.23 29.23
C LEU A 768 1.15 -9.85 29.89
N ILE A 769 1.46 -8.83 29.09
CA ILE A 769 1.51 -7.43 29.52
C ILE A 769 0.33 -6.70 28.89
N MET A 770 -0.49 -6.05 29.71
CA MET A 770 -1.69 -5.33 29.28
C MET A 770 -1.52 -3.85 29.65
N ASP A 771 -1.12 -3.01 28.69
CA ASP A 771 -1.00 -1.57 28.90
C ASP A 771 -2.33 -0.90 28.54
N GLU A 772 -3.22 -0.72 29.53
CA GLU A 772 -4.56 -0.15 29.33
C GLU A 772 -5.36 -0.86 28.23
N ALA A 773 -5.16 -2.17 28.14
CA ALA A 773 -5.64 -3.01 27.04
C ALA A 773 -7.17 -3.11 26.94
N THR A 774 -7.92 -2.59 27.90
CA THR A 774 -9.39 -2.62 27.92
C THR A 774 -10.00 -1.22 27.87
N ALA A 775 -9.20 -0.15 27.84
CA ALA A 775 -9.66 1.22 28.08
C ALA A 775 -10.63 1.78 27.01
N SER A 776 -10.59 1.27 25.76
CA SER A 776 -11.49 1.70 24.67
C SER A 776 -12.70 0.78 24.47
N LEU A 777 -12.87 -0.21 25.35
CA LEU A 777 -14.00 -1.13 25.33
C LEU A 777 -15.15 -0.62 26.20
N ASP A 778 -16.37 -0.98 25.83
CA ASP A 778 -17.57 -0.77 26.63
C ASP A 778 -17.57 -1.67 27.89
N ASN A 779 -18.41 -1.34 28.87
CA ASN A 779 -18.45 -2.05 30.16
C ASN A 779 -18.73 -3.56 30.02
N GLN A 780 -19.57 -3.97 29.07
CA GLN A 780 -19.91 -5.39 28.88
C GLN A 780 -18.71 -6.16 28.31
N SER A 781 -18.07 -5.62 27.26
CA SER A 781 -16.85 -6.19 26.69
C SER A 781 -15.71 -6.27 27.72
N GLN A 782 -15.53 -5.24 28.54
CA GLN A 782 -14.52 -5.25 29.61
C GLN A 782 -14.77 -6.36 30.64
N ALA A 783 -16.02 -6.52 31.10
CA ALA A 783 -16.38 -7.56 32.07
C ALA A 783 -16.16 -8.96 31.50
N LEU A 784 -16.47 -9.17 30.21
CA LEU A 784 -16.22 -10.43 29.51
C LEU A 784 -14.73 -10.80 29.52
N ILE A 785 -13.85 -9.85 29.13
CA ILE A 785 -12.40 -10.07 29.10
C ILE A 785 -11.84 -10.30 30.51
N GLN A 786 -12.31 -9.55 31.51
CA GLN A 786 -11.89 -9.75 32.89
C GLN A 786 -12.27 -11.16 33.38
N LYS A 787 -13.51 -11.59 33.11
CA LYS A 787 -13.98 -12.95 33.43
C LYS A 787 -13.13 -14.01 32.73
N LEU A 788 -12.77 -13.81 31.46
CA LEU A 788 -11.88 -14.71 30.72
C LEU A 788 -10.50 -14.80 31.38
N ILE A 789 -9.92 -13.68 31.79
CA ILE A 789 -8.64 -13.61 32.51
C ILE A 789 -8.71 -14.37 33.83
N ASP A 790 -9.76 -14.12 34.62
CA ASP A 790 -9.92 -14.72 35.94
C ASP A 790 -10.19 -16.23 35.87
N THR A 791 -10.97 -16.69 34.88
CA THR A 791 -11.35 -18.11 34.77
C THR A 791 -10.29 -18.97 34.09
N ARG A 792 -9.65 -18.47 33.03
CA ARG A 792 -8.74 -19.28 32.19
C ARG A 792 -7.27 -19.12 32.56
N TYR A 793 -6.86 -17.97 33.08
CA TYR A 793 -5.44 -17.62 33.21
C TYR A 793 -4.96 -17.40 34.65
N LYS A 794 -5.87 -17.21 35.61
CA LYS A 794 -5.51 -17.03 37.02
C LYS A 794 -4.81 -18.27 37.57
N GLY A 795 -3.66 -18.07 38.22
CA GLY A 795 -2.81 -19.15 38.74
C GLY A 795 -2.02 -19.95 37.68
N HIS A 796 -2.22 -19.68 36.39
CA HIS A 796 -1.56 -20.40 35.28
C HIS A 796 -0.72 -19.51 34.36
N LYS A 797 -0.91 -18.18 34.40
CA LYS A 797 -0.20 -17.23 33.54
C LYS A 797 0.16 -15.97 34.32
N THR A 798 1.37 -15.47 34.08
CA THR A 798 1.85 -14.22 34.70
C THR A 798 1.25 -13.05 33.93
N ILE A 799 0.52 -12.15 34.60
CA ILE A 799 -0.13 -11.00 33.95
C ILE A 799 0.32 -9.71 34.61
N ILE A 800 0.73 -8.73 33.81
CA ILE A 800 1.08 -7.38 34.28
C ILE A 800 0.13 -6.39 33.59
N ALA A 801 -0.84 -5.87 34.33
CA ALA A 801 -1.84 -4.97 33.81
C ALA A 801 -1.63 -3.54 34.31
N VAL A 802 -1.46 -2.59 33.39
CA VAL A 802 -1.59 -1.16 33.67
C VAL A 802 -3.08 -0.82 33.67
N ILE A 803 -3.60 -0.44 34.84
CA ILE A 803 -5.02 -0.18 35.04
C ILE A 803 -5.28 1.29 35.37
N HIS A 804 -6.35 1.83 34.77
CA HIS A 804 -6.91 3.14 35.12
C HIS A 804 -8.19 3.05 35.95
N ARG A 805 -8.89 1.94 35.82
CA ARG A 805 -10.12 1.60 36.54
C ARG A 805 -9.75 0.92 37.85
N LEU A 806 -9.79 1.66 38.95
CA LEU A 806 -9.36 1.16 40.25
C LEU A 806 -10.33 0.13 40.83
N ASP A 807 -11.58 0.10 40.36
CA ASP A 807 -12.58 -0.91 40.67
C ASP A 807 -12.18 -2.33 40.26
N LEU A 808 -11.24 -2.46 39.29
CA LEU A 808 -10.70 -3.75 38.86
C LEU A 808 -9.51 -4.22 39.72
N THR A 809 -8.95 -3.37 40.58
CA THR A 809 -7.79 -3.73 41.43
C THR A 809 -8.00 -4.95 42.34
N PRO A 810 -9.21 -5.25 42.87
CA PRO A 810 -9.39 -6.39 43.77
C PRO A 810 -9.24 -7.76 43.11
N THR A 811 -9.31 -7.85 41.78
CA THR A 811 -9.19 -9.14 41.06
C THR A 811 -7.75 -9.61 40.93
N TYR A 812 -6.78 -8.71 41.10
CA TYR A 812 -5.34 -9.00 40.98
C TYR A 812 -4.74 -9.52 42.29
N ASP A 813 -3.75 -10.40 42.18
CA ASP A 813 -3.07 -10.98 43.35
C ASP A 813 -2.25 -9.94 44.10
N ARG A 814 -1.66 -8.97 43.36
CA ARG A 814 -0.87 -7.89 43.94
C ARG A 814 -1.00 -6.59 43.18
N ILE A 815 -0.94 -5.48 43.90
CA ILE A 815 -0.98 -4.13 43.35
C ILE A 815 0.37 -3.47 43.60
N ILE A 816 0.90 -2.77 42.60
CA ILE A 816 2.11 -1.94 42.68
C ILE A 816 1.72 -0.50 42.32
N VAL A 817 1.91 0.42 43.25
CA VAL A 817 1.54 1.83 43.10
C VAL A 817 2.78 2.65 42.74
N LEU A 818 2.73 3.30 41.59
CA LEU A 818 3.78 4.17 41.08
C LEU A 818 3.39 5.64 41.24
N LYS A 819 4.34 6.45 41.74
CA LYS A 819 4.25 7.91 41.79
C LYS A 819 5.61 8.49 41.41
N ALA A 820 5.61 9.44 40.48
CA ALA A 820 6.82 10.13 40.02
C ALA A 820 8.00 9.19 39.65
N GLY A 821 7.72 8.05 39.02
CA GLY A 821 8.75 7.11 38.55
C GLY A 821 9.30 6.15 39.60
N ALA A 822 8.77 6.16 40.83
CA ALA A 822 9.15 5.24 41.90
C ALA A 822 7.95 4.41 42.38
N VAL A 823 8.24 3.21 42.92
CA VAL A 823 7.25 2.38 43.61
C VAL A 823 7.11 2.89 45.04
N ILE A 824 5.90 3.33 45.41
CA ILE A 824 5.61 3.88 46.74
C ILE A 824 4.95 2.83 47.64
N GLU A 825 4.03 2.05 47.08
CA GLU A 825 3.28 1.02 47.79
C GLU A 825 3.20 -0.25 46.95
N GLN A 826 3.24 -1.40 47.64
CA GLN A 826 2.94 -2.70 47.05
C GLN A 826 2.33 -3.62 48.11
N GLY A 827 1.38 -4.45 47.70
CA GLY A 827 0.65 -5.35 48.59
C GLY A 827 -0.63 -5.89 47.95
N THR A 828 -1.42 -6.64 48.72
CA THR A 828 -2.78 -7.03 48.31
C THR A 828 -3.74 -5.86 48.43
N TYR A 829 -4.92 -5.93 47.79
CA TYR A 829 -5.94 -4.89 47.89
C TYR A 829 -6.31 -4.57 49.35
N ALA A 830 -6.56 -5.61 50.16
CA ALA A 830 -6.92 -5.44 51.57
C ALA A 830 -5.80 -4.76 52.39
N GLU A 831 -4.55 -5.16 52.18
CA GLU A 831 -3.39 -4.56 52.85
C GLU A 831 -3.22 -3.08 52.50
N LEU A 832 -3.39 -2.71 51.23
CA LEU A 832 -3.23 -1.32 50.79
C LEU A 832 -4.38 -0.43 51.25
N MET A 833 -5.60 -0.96 51.32
CA MET A 833 -6.75 -0.24 51.87
C MET A 833 -6.62 -0.01 53.37
N ASP A 834 -6.09 -0.99 54.13
CA ASP A 834 -5.85 -0.86 55.57
C ASP A 834 -4.73 0.15 55.89
N ARG A 835 -3.69 0.22 55.05
CA ARG A 835 -2.60 1.20 55.19
C ARG A 835 -3.02 2.65 55.01
N GLN A 836 -4.18 2.91 54.39
CA GLN A 836 -4.68 4.26 54.09
C GLN A 836 -3.65 5.17 53.39
N GLY A 837 -2.84 4.59 52.51
CA GLY A 837 -1.77 5.29 51.78
C GLY A 837 -2.23 5.99 50.49
N VAL A 838 -1.28 6.19 49.57
CA VAL A 838 -1.51 6.74 48.22
C VAL A 838 -2.52 5.91 47.45
N PHE A 839 -2.52 4.58 47.60
CA PHE A 839 -3.53 3.72 46.96
C PHE A 839 -4.94 4.07 47.42
N TYR A 840 -5.13 4.17 48.74
CA TYR A 840 -6.42 4.50 49.35
C TYR A 840 -6.93 5.86 48.88
N GLU A 841 -6.05 6.87 48.82
CA GLU A 841 -6.40 8.18 48.26
C GLU A 841 -6.84 8.11 46.79
N LEU A 842 -6.18 7.29 45.97
CA LEU A 842 -6.52 7.14 44.56
C LEU A 842 -7.92 6.51 44.42
N VAL A 843 -8.23 5.49 45.21
CA VAL A 843 -9.54 4.81 45.20
C VAL A 843 -10.67 5.74 45.64
N HIS A 844 -10.44 6.62 46.62
CA HIS A 844 -11.48 7.54 47.14
C HIS A 844 -11.64 8.83 46.32
N LYS A 845 -10.71 9.13 45.40
CA LYS A 845 -10.78 10.30 44.51
C LYS A 845 -11.51 10.00 43.20
N GLN A 846 -11.64 8.73 42.81
CA GLN A 846 -12.53 8.28 41.73
C GLN A 846 -13.96 8.17 42.26
#